data_AF-S3DD63-F1
#
_entry.id   AF-S3DD63-F1
#
_cell.length_a   1.000
_cell.length_b   1.000
_cell.length_c   1.000
_cell.angle_alpha   90.00
_cell.angle_beta   90.00
_cell.angle_gamma   90.00
#
_symmetry.space_group_name_H-M   'P 1'
#
loop_
_entity.id
_entity.type
_entity.pdbx_description
1 polymer ?
#
loop_
_entity_poly.entity_id
_entity_poly.type
_entity_poly.pdbx_seq_one_letter_code
_entity_poly.pdbx_strand_id
1 'polypeptide(L)'
;MQVPEINRQRCLDLLSRLVQIKSYSQTDGELEATSFMAERMEEIGLETELIPFDEGKRQNVVGVWKGSQVKNFHKSEQPKSLLFNGHLDTNPVSEGWTIDPWEGKVDNDFVYGIGVSNMKSGCAAYYCAVETLKASGWRPRADVTLTYVVGELQGGVGTMALIEQGKIQADYFINCEPSDIKAVTMHAECLVFEIRLIGITRHMSAREEATDAILAACQLIPLLDSMVFSDSRSAEHLKCNRCQVGIVHGALGKDFVEWRPAQVADVCKLSGSARYAPGQTQDGVMKDISALMKNTLVGFPGMKYELEQRFEPTMPAFEVSPDSRIVKSLNHAYHSVRQVDQPTGVIAPTCFYGSDAGHLYKRLGMEGIVCGPGGKYNTRPDEKFTTPDMMIAATQEEAEQLMLSSPTVSNLRHWSKEYSLRPHLAGDLAHAETIRDLWQSYGVDTKLVQYDVLQNFPIHASLKLHTLSGNGDIAFEASLTEDSHEEDPTSSPSNGLPAFHGFSANGNVCASLIFANFGTLADFQLLASKGVDIEGKIVICKYGKVFRGLKVRAAQQFGAIGVIIYNDPQEDGEITIANGYKPYPDGPARHPTSIQRGSVDFFSVAVGDPTTPGYASLPGENVERQNPEHAIPKIPSLPISYADATPFLEALNGCGLLPEDVGGENGEWKGCLEGIEYRTGPSVAKVSLVNQGDYRISPIYNVIGTIEGETDEMVMLGNHHDSWCCGAIDPISGSAAMNEVVRGLGTLIASGWKPFRKIVLASWDNEEYGLVGSTEYGEDHALEISKTCVAYLNVDESTNGGAILGATGSPLLAHSLIEVMQQIPSPLEEGKTVYSDWLSHGTKDYGEQDDAIGVIGTGSDYTVFFHHLGIPSIDLLFNRKGSGVYPYHSNYDSFLWVERFGDPGFKKHLAIARLWGLMAVRLAGIPLLNFRAHSYALSLQSHLLGLQKLSTPGFNTTRLSSALSNFSSATKSLDTLAENHANSRSPSASTIAKINKRYRELEKAFLLEKGQGLPGRPWYRHLASTLNPSASRTKKESRSNAHVDFCARAVGGI
;
A
#
# COMPACT_ATOMS: atom_id res chain seq x y z
N MET A 1 0.99 23.21 19.86
CA MET A 1 1.10 22.18 20.91
C MET A 1 0.64 20.90 20.25
N GLN A 2 1.47 19.85 20.23
CA GLN A 2 1.08 18.58 19.62
C GLN A 2 -0.01 17.96 20.49
N VAL A 3 -1.14 17.59 19.89
CA VAL A 3 -2.22 16.89 20.60
C VAL A 3 -1.69 15.50 20.94
N PRO A 4 -1.73 15.07 22.22
CA PRO A 4 -1.28 13.73 22.58
C PRO A 4 -2.12 12.67 21.89
N GLU A 5 -1.48 11.56 21.54
CA GLU A 5 -2.12 10.43 20.87
C GLU A 5 -3.15 9.75 21.78
N ILE A 6 -4.34 9.48 21.25
CA ILE A 6 -5.43 8.81 21.97
C ILE A 6 -5.22 7.30 21.90
N ASN A 7 -5.34 6.60 23.03
CA ASN A 7 -5.31 5.14 23.05
C ASN A 7 -6.61 4.57 22.46
N ARG A 8 -6.55 4.10 21.21
CA ARG A 8 -7.70 3.56 20.46
C ARG A 8 -8.39 2.42 21.19
N GLN A 9 -7.62 1.39 21.57
CA GLN A 9 -8.19 0.19 22.20
C GLN A 9 -8.91 0.55 23.50
N ARG A 10 -8.31 1.43 24.31
CA ARG A 10 -8.92 1.90 25.56
C ARG A 10 -10.28 2.56 25.34
N CYS A 11 -10.43 3.37 24.29
CA CYS A 11 -11.70 4.02 23.99
C CYS A 11 -12.76 3.05 23.47
N LEU A 12 -12.36 2.09 22.63
CA LEU A 12 -13.25 1.05 22.15
C LEU A 12 -13.71 0.12 23.28
N ASP A 13 -12.81 -0.25 24.20
CA ASP A 13 -13.12 -1.06 25.37
C ASP A 13 -14.10 -0.34 26.31
N LEU A 14 -13.88 0.95 26.57
CA LEU A 14 -14.78 1.76 27.38
C LEU A 14 -16.17 1.85 26.75
N LEU A 15 -16.25 2.14 25.45
CA LEU A 15 -17.51 2.22 24.72
C LEU A 15 -18.25 0.88 24.70
N SER A 16 -17.54 -0.20 24.38
CA SER A 16 -18.10 -1.56 24.37
C SER A 16 -18.65 -1.92 25.75
N ARG A 17 -17.90 -1.62 26.83
CA ARG A 17 -18.36 -1.87 28.19
C ARG A 17 -19.59 -1.03 28.56
N LEU A 18 -19.65 0.24 28.14
CA LEU A 18 -20.82 1.09 28.32
C LEU A 18 -22.07 0.53 27.60
N VAL A 19 -21.90 0.00 26.38
CA VAL A 19 -22.99 -0.65 25.63
C VAL A 19 -23.53 -1.86 26.39
N GLN A 20 -22.65 -2.66 26.98
CA GLN A 20 -23.01 -3.86 27.74
C GLN A 20 -23.82 -3.57 29.03
N ILE A 21 -23.87 -2.32 29.50
CA ILE A 21 -24.70 -1.91 30.62
C ILE A 21 -26.12 -1.59 30.11
N LYS A 22 -27.10 -2.35 30.58
CA LYS A 22 -28.51 -2.27 30.17
C LYS A 22 -29.22 -1.10 30.84
N SER A 23 -28.84 0.12 30.47
CA SER A 23 -29.34 1.38 31.01
C SER A 23 -30.60 1.86 30.31
N TYR A 24 -31.72 1.13 30.43
CA TYR A 24 -33.00 1.67 29.96
C TYR A 24 -33.48 2.79 30.86
N SER A 25 -34.13 3.80 30.27
CA SER A 25 -34.67 4.89 31.07
C SER A 25 -35.63 4.38 32.16
N GLN A 26 -35.54 4.96 33.36
CA GLN A 26 -36.35 4.60 34.53
C GLN A 26 -36.19 3.13 35.00
N THR A 27 -35.00 2.55 34.80
CA THR A 27 -34.65 1.22 35.33
C THR A 27 -33.37 1.27 36.16
N ASP A 28 -33.14 0.25 36.98
CA ASP A 28 -31.95 0.16 37.83
C ASP A 28 -30.63 0.20 37.03
N GLY A 29 -30.65 -0.12 35.74
CA GLY A 29 -29.47 -0.03 34.87
C GLY A 29 -28.91 1.39 34.70
N GLU A 30 -29.73 2.43 34.97
CA GLU A 30 -29.26 3.83 35.05
C GLU A 30 -28.25 4.02 36.20
N LEU A 31 -28.49 3.36 37.34
CA LEU A 31 -27.61 3.42 38.50
C LEU A 31 -26.29 2.70 38.23
N GLU A 32 -26.33 1.57 37.52
CA GLU A 32 -25.12 0.82 37.12
C GLU A 32 -24.26 1.66 36.17
N ALA A 33 -24.86 2.27 35.14
CA ALA A 33 -24.12 3.06 34.15
C ALA A 33 -23.47 4.30 34.77
N THR A 34 -24.18 5.01 35.65
CA THR A 34 -23.64 6.19 36.33
C THR A 34 -22.56 5.84 37.36
N SER A 35 -22.72 4.73 38.09
CA SER A 35 -21.67 4.23 39.00
C SER A 35 -20.42 3.81 38.23
N PHE A 36 -20.57 3.13 37.09
CA PHE A 36 -19.45 2.75 36.22
C PHE A 36 -18.66 3.98 35.76
N MET A 37 -19.34 5.04 35.31
CA MET A 37 -18.66 6.27 34.90
C MET A 37 -18.04 7.03 36.08
N ALA A 38 -18.62 6.94 37.28
CA ALA A 38 -18.01 7.49 38.49
C ALA A 38 -16.65 6.85 38.77
N GLU A 39 -16.59 5.51 38.78
CA GLU A 39 -15.33 4.78 38.97
C GLU A 39 -14.28 5.19 37.93
N ARG A 40 -14.66 5.23 36.64
CA ARG A 40 -13.74 5.61 35.56
C ARG A 40 -13.24 7.06 35.71
N MET A 41 -14.06 7.99 36.18
CA MET A 41 -13.64 9.38 36.42
C MET A 41 -12.73 9.51 37.65
N GLU A 42 -12.98 8.74 38.70
CA GLU A 42 -12.11 8.66 39.89
C GLU A 42 -10.74 8.06 39.56
N GLU A 43 -10.70 7.03 38.70
CA GLU A 43 -9.46 6.40 38.24
C GLU A 43 -8.50 7.38 37.57
N ILE A 44 -9.04 8.30 36.75
CA ILE A 44 -8.24 9.35 36.10
C ILE A 44 -8.09 10.59 37.00
N GLY A 45 -8.57 10.53 38.25
CA GLY A 45 -8.40 11.52 39.30
C GLY A 45 -9.24 12.79 39.13
N LEU A 46 -10.45 12.71 38.57
CA LEU A 46 -11.41 13.83 38.60
C LEU A 46 -12.08 13.92 39.97
N GLU A 47 -12.44 15.13 40.40
CA GLU A 47 -13.32 15.32 41.57
C GLU A 47 -14.74 14.86 41.19
N THR A 48 -15.13 13.68 41.66
CA THR A 48 -16.34 12.98 41.19
C THR A 48 -17.42 12.95 42.28
N GLU A 49 -18.66 13.21 41.89
CA GLU A 49 -19.84 13.17 42.77
C GLU A 49 -21.01 12.47 42.05
N LEU A 50 -21.61 11.48 42.74
CA LEU A 50 -22.89 10.88 42.37
C LEU A 50 -24.02 11.72 42.99
N ILE A 51 -24.97 12.14 42.16
CA ILE A 51 -26.02 13.10 42.54
C ILE A 51 -27.39 12.42 42.37
N PRO A 52 -28.00 11.92 43.46
CA PRO A 52 -29.31 11.28 43.41
C PRO A 52 -30.43 12.29 43.17
N PHE A 53 -31.48 11.84 42.49
CA PHE A 53 -32.76 12.54 42.34
C PHE A 53 -33.89 11.52 42.30
N ASP A 54 -35.15 11.98 42.21
CA ASP A 54 -36.33 11.09 42.21
C ASP A 54 -36.33 10.11 43.40
N GLU A 55 -36.19 10.67 44.61
CA GLU A 55 -36.11 9.90 45.86
C GLU A 55 -34.95 8.88 45.92
N GLY A 56 -33.91 9.07 45.08
CA GLY A 56 -32.75 8.18 45.01
C GLY A 56 -32.94 6.96 44.09
N LYS A 57 -34.06 6.88 43.36
CA LYS A 57 -34.28 5.84 42.34
C LYS A 57 -33.41 6.06 41.11
N ARG A 58 -32.98 7.29 40.88
CA ARG A 58 -32.14 7.70 39.75
C ARG A 58 -30.99 8.56 40.27
N GLN A 59 -29.89 8.59 39.54
CA GLN A 59 -28.75 9.44 39.87
C GLN A 59 -28.07 9.90 38.59
N ASN A 60 -27.34 11.01 38.69
CA ASN A 60 -26.39 11.46 37.67
C ASN A 60 -24.97 11.38 38.24
N VAL A 61 -23.95 11.50 37.39
CA VAL A 61 -22.57 11.66 37.86
C VAL A 61 -21.91 12.89 37.25
N VAL A 62 -21.19 13.64 38.08
CA VAL A 62 -20.42 14.81 37.70
C VAL A 62 -18.95 14.62 38.09
N GLY A 63 -18.03 14.81 37.16
CA GLY A 63 -16.59 14.81 37.41
C GLY A 63 -15.95 16.14 37.02
N VAL A 64 -15.14 16.72 37.90
CA VAL A 64 -14.50 18.02 37.67
C VAL A 64 -12.98 17.89 37.58
N TRP A 65 -12.42 18.33 36.45
CA TRP A 65 -10.99 18.53 36.28
C TRP A 65 -10.62 19.96 36.66
N LYS A 66 -10.03 20.13 37.86
CA LYS A 66 -9.65 21.46 38.36
C LYS A 66 -8.57 22.14 37.53
N GLY A 67 -8.85 23.39 37.17
CA GLY A 67 -7.91 24.26 36.47
C GLY A 67 -6.80 24.80 37.37
N SER A 68 -5.68 25.22 36.77
CA SER A 68 -4.47 25.69 37.45
C SER A 68 -4.56 27.05 38.16
N GLN A 69 -5.73 27.73 38.17
CA GLN A 69 -6.01 28.95 38.94
C GLN A 69 -4.85 29.98 38.92
N VAL A 70 -4.49 30.50 37.73
CA VAL A 70 -3.49 31.58 37.63
C VAL A 70 -4.14 32.91 38.00
N LYS A 71 -3.60 33.61 39.00
CA LYS A 71 -4.08 34.93 39.44
C LYS A 71 -3.49 36.03 38.53
N ASN A 72 -4.31 37.03 38.18
CA ASN A 72 -4.02 38.21 37.32
C ASN A 72 -4.26 38.05 35.81
N PHE A 73 -5.52 37.99 35.38
CA PHE A 73 -5.90 38.20 33.98
C PHE A 73 -6.60 39.55 33.80
N HIS A 74 -6.42 40.20 32.64
CA HIS A 74 -7.37 41.21 32.18
C HIS A 74 -8.75 40.54 31.97
N LYS A 75 -9.86 41.27 32.17
CA LYS A 75 -11.23 40.73 32.06
C LYS A 75 -11.51 40.05 30.70
N SER A 76 -10.82 40.46 29.64
CA SER A 76 -10.87 39.87 28.29
C SER A 76 -10.03 38.60 28.10
N GLU A 77 -9.13 38.29 29.04
CA GLU A 77 -8.18 37.17 28.96
C GLU A 77 -8.46 36.07 30.00
N GLN A 78 -9.49 36.24 30.82
CA GLN A 78 -9.85 35.28 31.86
C GLN A 78 -10.13 33.90 31.24
N PRO A 79 -9.50 32.82 31.74
CA PRO A 79 -9.82 31.45 31.37
C PRO A 79 -11.30 31.15 31.58
N LYS A 80 -11.89 30.44 30.64
CA LYS A 80 -13.33 30.12 30.61
C LYS A 80 -13.51 28.62 30.88
N SER A 81 -14.43 28.28 31.77
CA SER A 81 -14.73 26.87 32.09
C SER A 81 -15.57 26.22 30.99
N LEU A 82 -15.43 24.90 30.87
CA LEU A 82 -16.09 24.10 29.84
C LEU A 82 -16.80 22.90 30.47
N LEU A 83 -18.04 22.65 30.05
CA LEU A 83 -18.83 21.48 30.45
C LEU A 83 -19.07 20.56 29.26
N PHE A 84 -18.74 19.28 29.39
CA PHE A 84 -19.15 18.22 28.47
C PHE A 84 -20.40 17.53 29.03
N ASN A 85 -21.42 17.38 28.19
CA ASN A 85 -22.68 16.75 28.56
C ASN A 85 -23.00 15.56 27.65
N GLY A 86 -23.39 14.46 28.28
CA GLY A 86 -23.80 13.21 27.65
C GLY A 86 -24.79 12.45 28.53
N HIS A 87 -25.77 11.77 27.93
CA HIS A 87 -26.70 10.90 28.62
C HIS A 87 -26.31 9.42 28.48
N LEU A 88 -26.67 8.60 29.47
CA LEU A 88 -26.34 7.16 29.53
C LEU A 88 -27.54 6.25 29.32
N ASP A 89 -28.75 6.78 29.50
CA ASP A 89 -29.98 6.01 29.31
C ASP A 89 -30.29 5.77 27.83
N THR A 90 -31.00 4.68 27.55
CA THR A 90 -31.31 4.21 26.21
C THR A 90 -32.79 3.87 26.09
N ASN A 91 -33.31 3.93 24.87
CA ASN A 91 -34.63 3.38 24.56
C ASN A 91 -34.63 1.85 24.71
N PRO A 92 -35.80 1.21 24.91
CA PRO A 92 -35.92 -0.24 24.83
C PRO A 92 -35.44 -0.79 23.48
N VAL A 93 -34.79 -1.96 23.50
CA VAL A 93 -34.43 -2.71 22.28
C VAL A 93 -35.71 -3.07 21.51
N SER A 94 -35.76 -2.68 20.24
CA SER A 94 -36.82 -3.07 19.30
C SER A 94 -36.52 -4.41 18.61
N GLU A 95 -37.49 -4.96 17.87
CA GLU A 95 -37.25 -6.09 16.96
C GLU A 95 -36.35 -5.71 15.77
N GLY A 96 -35.78 -6.71 15.08
CA GLY A 96 -35.05 -6.54 13.81
C GLY A 96 -33.52 -6.46 13.91
N TRP A 97 -32.94 -6.65 15.09
CA TRP A 97 -31.48 -6.69 15.26
C TRP A 97 -30.91 -7.98 14.68
N THR A 98 -29.83 -7.86 13.89
CA THR A 98 -29.07 -8.99 13.37
C THR A 98 -27.82 -9.26 14.19
N ILE A 99 -27.36 -8.26 14.95
CA ILE A 99 -26.26 -8.33 15.91
C ILE A 99 -26.83 -8.20 17.32
N ASP A 100 -26.22 -8.83 18.32
CA ASP A 100 -26.68 -8.67 19.70
C ASP A 100 -26.56 -7.19 20.12
N PRO A 101 -27.66 -6.50 20.45
CA PRO A 101 -27.66 -5.08 20.82
C PRO A 101 -26.80 -4.76 22.04
N TRP A 102 -26.42 -5.76 22.83
CA TRP A 102 -25.67 -5.60 24.07
C TRP A 102 -24.20 -6.00 23.96
N GLU A 103 -23.78 -6.60 22.86
CA GLU A 103 -22.43 -7.14 22.72
C GLU A 103 -21.37 -6.03 22.82
N GLY A 104 -21.69 -4.83 22.32
CA GLY A 104 -20.67 -3.79 22.11
C GLY A 104 -19.65 -4.23 21.08
N LYS A 105 -20.11 -4.96 20.04
CA LYS A 105 -19.26 -5.60 19.05
C LYS A 105 -18.44 -4.57 18.30
N VAL A 106 -17.13 -4.80 18.23
CA VAL A 106 -16.19 -3.97 17.46
C VAL A 106 -15.74 -4.77 16.24
N ASP A 107 -15.88 -4.18 15.05
CA ASP A 107 -15.19 -4.64 13.84
C ASP A 107 -14.27 -3.52 13.31
N ASN A 108 -13.69 -3.71 12.12
CA ASN A 108 -12.72 -2.77 11.55
C ASN A 108 -13.31 -1.36 11.35
N ASP A 109 -14.60 -1.28 11.02
CA ASP A 109 -15.25 -0.06 10.56
C ASP A 109 -16.24 0.50 11.60
N PHE A 110 -16.82 -0.37 12.44
CA PHE A 110 -17.94 -0.03 13.30
C PHE A 110 -17.87 -0.59 14.72
N VAL A 111 -18.52 0.13 15.64
CA VAL A 111 -18.96 -0.41 16.94
C VAL A 111 -20.48 -0.53 16.91
N TYR A 112 -21.03 -1.70 17.23
CA TYR A 112 -22.46 -1.98 17.23
C TYR A 112 -23.00 -2.06 18.66
N GLY A 113 -24.21 -1.57 18.85
CA GLY A 113 -24.93 -1.75 20.09
C GLY A 113 -25.95 -0.65 20.36
N ILE A 114 -26.90 -0.94 21.24
CA ILE A 114 -27.96 0.01 21.55
C ILE A 114 -27.40 1.24 22.27
N GLY A 115 -27.79 2.41 21.79
CA GLY A 115 -27.33 3.69 22.31
C GLY A 115 -25.90 4.06 21.91
N VAL A 116 -25.20 3.24 21.10
CA VAL A 116 -23.84 3.52 20.65
C VAL A 116 -23.77 4.80 19.82
N SER A 117 -24.69 4.97 18.86
CA SER A 117 -24.82 6.17 18.04
C SER A 117 -25.70 7.22 18.70
N ASN A 118 -26.57 6.87 19.64
CA ASN A 118 -27.43 7.82 20.31
C ASN A 118 -26.62 8.73 21.24
N MET A 119 -25.82 8.17 22.16
CA MET A 119 -25.02 9.02 23.05
C MET A 119 -23.81 8.35 23.71
N LYS A 120 -23.77 7.01 23.80
CA LYS A 120 -22.67 6.31 24.51
C LYS A 120 -21.31 6.54 23.85
N SER A 121 -21.24 6.67 22.53
CA SER A 121 -20.00 7.07 21.83
C SER A 121 -19.54 8.48 22.18
N GLY A 122 -20.47 9.43 22.31
CA GLY A 122 -20.19 10.79 22.78
C GLY A 122 -19.62 10.79 24.19
N CYS A 123 -20.29 10.09 25.10
CA CYS A 123 -19.86 9.84 26.48
C CYS A 123 -18.43 9.29 26.56
N ALA A 124 -18.12 8.24 25.78
CA ALA A 124 -16.78 7.65 25.75
C ALA A 124 -15.74 8.60 25.13
N ALA A 125 -16.09 9.37 24.10
CA ALA A 125 -15.17 10.25 23.39
C ALA A 125 -14.62 11.38 24.28
N TYR A 126 -15.48 12.13 24.97
CA TYR A 126 -14.99 13.22 25.82
C TYR A 126 -14.32 12.72 27.12
N TYR A 127 -14.68 11.52 27.61
CA TYR A 127 -13.91 10.84 28.66
C TYR A 127 -12.48 10.59 28.20
N CYS A 128 -12.32 9.90 27.06
CA CYS A 128 -11.03 9.53 26.50
C CYS A 128 -10.15 10.74 26.21
N ALA A 129 -10.75 11.83 25.71
CA ALA A 129 -10.02 13.07 25.46
C ALA A 129 -9.42 13.64 26.77
N VAL A 130 -10.19 13.64 27.86
CA VAL A 130 -9.70 14.09 29.17
C VAL A 130 -8.68 13.14 29.77
N GLU A 131 -8.92 11.82 29.72
CA GLU A 131 -7.96 10.79 30.15
C GLU A 131 -6.60 10.98 29.45
N THR A 132 -6.62 11.12 28.12
CA THR A 132 -5.43 11.29 27.28
C THR A 132 -4.69 12.59 27.61
N LEU A 133 -5.40 13.73 27.66
CA LEU A 133 -4.78 15.01 27.99
C LEU A 133 -4.17 14.99 29.39
N LYS A 134 -4.85 14.37 30.35
CA LYS A 134 -4.34 14.29 31.72
C LYS A 134 -3.13 13.36 31.84
N ALA A 135 -3.15 12.21 31.17
CA ALA A 135 -2.02 11.30 31.08
C ALA A 135 -0.78 11.96 30.43
N SER A 136 -0.98 12.87 29.47
CA SER A 136 0.11 13.65 28.86
C SER A 136 0.74 14.71 29.79
N GLY A 137 0.18 14.90 30.99
CA GLY A 137 0.60 15.94 31.93
C GLY A 137 0.06 17.33 31.61
N TRP A 138 -0.83 17.47 30.62
CA TRP A 138 -1.52 18.73 30.33
C TRP A 138 -2.40 19.14 31.51
N ARG A 139 -2.55 20.45 31.74
CA ARG A 139 -3.44 20.98 32.78
C ARG A 139 -4.27 22.14 32.24
N PRO A 140 -5.60 22.12 32.43
CA PRO A 140 -6.43 23.22 31.99
C PRO A 140 -6.20 24.48 32.85
N ARG A 141 -6.53 25.64 32.27
CA ARG A 141 -6.45 26.94 32.98
C ARG A 141 -7.73 27.29 33.75
N ALA A 142 -8.86 26.68 33.37
CA ALA A 142 -10.15 26.76 34.03
C ALA A 142 -10.70 25.34 34.25
N ASP A 143 -11.75 25.20 35.02
CA ASP A 143 -12.35 23.88 35.29
C ASP A 143 -12.96 23.30 34.01
N VAL A 144 -12.75 21.99 33.81
CA VAL A 144 -13.43 21.19 32.79
C VAL A 144 -14.34 20.19 33.51
N THR A 145 -15.64 20.26 33.29
CA THR A 145 -16.65 19.44 33.95
C THR A 145 -17.20 18.41 32.98
N LEU A 146 -17.27 17.15 33.39
CA LEU A 146 -17.89 16.07 32.65
C LEU A 146 -19.17 15.66 33.37
N THR A 147 -20.30 15.65 32.68
CA THR A 147 -21.58 15.20 33.23
C THR A 147 -22.06 13.99 32.46
N TYR A 148 -22.44 12.94 33.16
CA TYR A 148 -23.15 11.81 32.60
C TYR A 148 -24.52 11.72 33.27
N VAL A 149 -25.55 12.05 32.51
CA VAL A 149 -26.92 12.20 33.00
C VAL A 149 -27.80 11.03 32.58
N VAL A 150 -28.95 10.90 33.21
CA VAL A 150 -30.00 9.95 32.80
C VAL A 150 -31.34 10.66 32.69
N GLY A 151 -32.21 10.16 31.81
CA GLY A 151 -33.54 10.73 31.60
C GLY A 151 -33.58 11.88 30.63
N GLU A 152 -32.62 11.93 29.71
CA GLU A 152 -32.69 12.79 28.52
C GLU A 152 -33.98 12.45 27.76
N LEU A 153 -34.23 11.16 27.53
CA LEU A 153 -35.38 10.64 26.77
C LEU A 153 -36.76 10.96 27.39
N GLN A 154 -36.81 11.56 28.59
CA GLN A 154 -38.03 12.05 29.25
C GLN A 154 -38.09 13.59 29.35
N GLY A 155 -37.40 14.30 28.46
CA GLY A 155 -37.38 15.75 28.45
C GLY A 155 -36.23 16.37 29.26
N GLY A 156 -35.16 15.61 29.54
CA GLY A 156 -33.95 16.13 30.17
C GLY A 156 -34.04 16.24 31.70
N VAL A 157 -34.83 15.37 32.33
CA VAL A 157 -35.09 15.45 33.78
C VAL A 157 -33.83 15.30 34.64
N GLY A 158 -32.85 14.51 34.19
CA GLY A 158 -31.56 14.38 34.88
C GLY A 158 -30.73 15.65 34.82
N THR A 159 -30.61 16.26 33.64
CA THR A 159 -29.92 17.55 33.49
C THR A 159 -30.62 18.66 34.28
N MET A 160 -31.95 18.69 34.27
CA MET A 160 -32.72 19.61 35.12
C MET A 160 -32.47 19.39 36.61
N ALA A 161 -32.38 18.14 37.07
CA ALA A 161 -32.04 17.85 38.47
C ALA A 161 -30.65 18.39 38.84
N LEU A 162 -29.65 18.29 37.97
CA LEU A 162 -28.32 18.90 38.20
C LEU A 162 -28.38 20.43 38.29
N ILE A 163 -29.21 21.06 37.45
CA ILE A 163 -29.43 22.51 37.45
C ILE A 163 -30.10 22.96 38.75
N GLU A 164 -31.21 22.33 39.12
CA GLU A 164 -32.01 22.70 40.30
C GLU A 164 -31.26 22.48 41.62
N GLN A 165 -30.42 21.45 41.67
CA GLN A 165 -29.55 21.19 42.82
C GLN A 165 -28.29 22.08 42.85
N GLY A 166 -28.09 22.95 41.85
CA GLY A 166 -26.96 23.88 41.77
C GLY A 166 -25.61 23.18 41.60
N LYS A 167 -25.60 21.99 40.96
CA LYS A 167 -24.42 21.12 40.86
C LYS A 167 -23.55 21.39 39.63
N ILE A 168 -24.09 22.09 38.64
CA ILE A 168 -23.39 22.40 37.38
C ILE A 168 -23.46 23.89 37.05
N GLN A 169 -22.32 24.47 36.67
CA GLN A 169 -22.20 25.80 36.08
C GLN A 169 -20.86 25.89 35.32
N ALA A 170 -20.88 26.53 34.16
CA ALA A 170 -19.70 26.76 33.33
C ALA A 170 -19.90 28.02 32.48
N ASP A 171 -18.84 28.48 31.80
CA ASP A 171 -18.97 29.52 30.77
C ASP A 171 -19.46 28.93 29.44
N TYR A 172 -18.92 27.76 29.06
CA TYR A 172 -19.27 27.07 27.83
C TYR A 172 -19.73 25.63 28.05
N PHE A 173 -20.55 25.10 27.13
CA PHE A 173 -20.84 23.67 27.06
C PHE A 173 -20.59 23.08 25.66
N ILE A 174 -20.25 21.79 25.62
CA ILE A 174 -20.37 20.92 24.45
C ILE A 174 -21.29 19.78 24.85
N ASN A 175 -22.46 19.71 24.21
CA ASN A 175 -23.35 18.57 24.35
C ASN A 175 -23.02 17.59 23.21
N CYS A 176 -22.68 16.36 23.55
CA CYS A 176 -22.22 15.36 22.60
C CYS A 176 -23.35 14.51 21.98
N GLU A 177 -24.57 15.06 21.91
CA GLU A 177 -25.66 14.54 21.07
C GLU A 177 -25.15 14.24 19.64
N PRO A 178 -25.71 13.22 18.97
CA PRO A 178 -25.12 12.64 17.79
C PRO A 178 -25.40 13.52 16.56
N SER A 179 -24.33 14.11 16.02
CA SER A 179 -24.40 15.04 14.90
C SER A 179 -23.48 14.70 13.72
N ASP A 180 -22.88 13.51 13.71
CA ASP A 180 -21.78 13.12 12.83
C ASP A 180 -20.62 14.14 12.90
N ILE A 181 -20.32 14.63 14.11
CA ILE A 181 -19.32 15.68 14.39
C ILE A 181 -19.64 17.03 13.71
N LYS A 182 -20.89 17.25 13.27
CA LYS A 182 -21.34 18.58 12.79
C LYS A 182 -21.63 19.50 13.96
N ALA A 183 -21.39 20.79 13.78
CA ALA A 183 -21.48 21.82 14.80
C ALA A 183 -22.87 22.47 14.80
N VAL A 184 -23.82 21.91 15.56
CA VAL A 184 -25.19 22.44 15.62
C VAL A 184 -25.25 23.59 16.62
N THR A 185 -25.48 24.81 16.12
CA THR A 185 -25.54 26.04 16.93
C THR A 185 -26.95 26.56 17.14
N MET A 186 -27.94 25.97 16.45
CA MET A 186 -29.35 26.29 16.62
C MET A 186 -30.21 25.06 16.42
N HIS A 187 -31.18 24.90 17.32
CA HIS A 187 -31.96 23.70 17.47
C HIS A 187 -33.41 24.02 17.91
N ALA A 188 -34.38 23.18 17.55
CA ALA A 188 -35.82 23.40 17.70
C ALA A 188 -36.43 22.90 19.02
N GLU A 189 -37.35 23.66 19.60
CA GLU A 189 -38.16 23.19 20.74
C GLU A 189 -39.24 22.20 20.27
N CYS A 190 -39.59 21.24 21.12
CA CYS A 190 -40.61 20.22 20.88
C CYS A 190 -41.95 20.58 21.53
N LEU A 191 -43.04 20.48 20.76
CA LEU A 191 -44.42 20.50 21.23
C LEU A 191 -45.13 19.19 20.83
N VAL A 192 -45.97 18.65 21.70
CA VAL A 192 -46.89 17.55 21.36
C VAL A 192 -48.33 18.05 21.44
N PHE A 193 -49.14 17.73 20.43
CA PHE A 193 -50.54 18.17 20.34
C PHE A 193 -51.48 17.00 20.02
N GLU A 194 -52.74 17.18 20.39
CA GLU A 194 -53.84 16.28 20.13
C GLU A 194 -55.00 17.04 19.48
N ILE A 195 -55.52 16.51 18.38
CA ILE A 195 -56.67 17.03 17.67
C ILE A 195 -57.77 15.97 17.74
N ARG A 196 -58.98 16.36 18.14
CA ARG A 196 -60.18 15.52 18.03
C ARG A 196 -61.16 16.17 17.07
N LEU A 197 -61.41 15.53 15.93
CA LEU A 197 -62.44 15.89 14.97
C LEU A 197 -63.75 15.20 15.34
N ILE A 198 -64.85 15.95 15.33
CA ILE A 198 -66.19 15.50 15.74
C ILE A 198 -67.17 15.87 14.62
N GLY A 199 -67.50 14.87 13.81
CA GLY A 199 -68.42 14.95 12.68
C GLY A 199 -69.85 14.56 13.04
N ILE A 200 -70.60 14.10 12.02
CA ILE A 200 -71.99 13.69 12.14
C ILE A 200 -72.14 12.33 11.47
N THR A 201 -72.51 11.29 12.23
CA THR A 201 -72.65 9.94 11.68
C THR A 201 -74.01 9.72 11.00
N ARG A 202 -73.98 9.01 9.87
CA ARG A 202 -75.14 8.43 9.18
C ARG A 202 -74.78 7.05 8.63
N HIS A 203 -75.78 6.24 8.34
CA HIS A 203 -75.57 5.03 7.53
C HIS A 203 -75.13 5.43 6.11
N MET A 204 -74.35 4.58 5.45
CA MET A 204 -73.79 4.80 4.11
C MET A 204 -74.87 5.16 3.07
N SER A 205 -76.10 4.72 3.26
CA SER A 205 -77.24 5.05 2.39
C SER A 205 -77.72 6.51 2.46
N ALA A 206 -77.27 7.27 3.47
CA ALA A 206 -77.58 8.69 3.67
C ALA A 206 -76.27 9.47 3.90
N ARG A 207 -75.24 9.11 3.15
CA ARG A 207 -73.88 9.64 3.31
C ARG A 207 -73.83 11.16 3.14
N GLU A 208 -74.67 11.72 2.28
CA GLU A 208 -74.75 13.15 1.96
C GLU A 208 -75.22 13.99 3.17
N GLU A 209 -75.84 13.37 4.17
CA GLU A 209 -76.23 14.01 5.44
C GLU A 209 -75.18 13.84 6.56
N ALA A 210 -74.10 13.09 6.28
CA ALA A 210 -73.02 12.86 7.23
C ALA A 210 -71.91 13.90 7.10
N THR A 211 -71.11 14.02 8.17
CA THR A 211 -69.85 14.77 8.14
C THR A 211 -68.74 13.81 8.57
N ASP A 212 -67.94 13.38 7.60
CA ASP A 212 -66.96 12.31 7.78
C ASP A 212 -65.67 12.81 8.44
N ALA A 213 -65.43 12.38 9.68
CA ALA A 213 -64.26 12.77 10.46
C ALA A 213 -62.95 12.19 9.91
N ILE A 214 -62.98 11.02 9.26
CA ILE A 214 -61.81 10.39 8.65
C ILE A 214 -61.42 11.16 7.38
N LEU A 215 -62.37 11.51 6.52
CA LEU A 215 -62.08 12.30 5.32
C LEU A 215 -61.53 13.69 5.65
N ALA A 216 -62.02 14.32 6.73
CA ALA A 216 -61.45 15.58 7.21
C ALA A 216 -60.00 15.40 7.69
N ALA A 217 -59.70 14.32 8.42
CA ALA A 217 -58.33 13.99 8.81
C ALA A 217 -57.42 13.76 7.58
N CYS A 218 -57.90 13.05 6.56
CA CYS A 218 -57.15 12.82 5.32
C CYS A 218 -56.79 14.12 4.57
N GLN A 219 -57.59 15.19 4.71
CA GLN A 219 -57.25 16.51 4.16
C GLN A 219 -56.33 17.32 5.08
N LEU A 220 -56.49 17.18 6.40
CA LEU A 220 -55.74 17.96 7.39
C LEU A 220 -54.29 17.49 7.57
N ILE A 221 -54.06 16.17 7.56
CA ILE A 221 -52.75 15.58 7.87
C ILE A 221 -51.63 16.08 6.94
N PRO A 222 -51.78 16.09 5.59
CA PRO A 222 -50.72 16.58 4.71
C PRO A 222 -50.41 18.07 4.91
N LEU A 223 -51.42 18.86 5.27
CA LEU A 223 -51.25 20.29 5.53
C LEU A 223 -50.49 20.53 6.83
N LEU A 224 -50.79 19.77 7.89
CA LEU A 224 -50.03 19.78 9.14
C LEU A 224 -48.57 19.38 8.88
N ASP A 225 -48.32 18.33 8.10
CA ASP A 225 -46.96 17.85 7.80
C ASP A 225 -46.10 18.92 7.10
N SER A 226 -46.70 19.69 6.19
CA SER A 226 -46.03 20.77 5.45
C SER A 226 -45.92 22.11 6.19
N MET A 227 -46.39 22.16 7.44
CA MET A 227 -46.62 23.42 8.13
C MET A 227 -45.32 24.07 8.62
N VAL A 228 -45.26 25.40 8.46
CA VAL A 228 -44.32 26.27 9.16
C VAL A 228 -45.09 27.22 10.06
N PHE A 229 -44.48 27.64 11.17
CA PHE A 229 -45.14 28.49 12.15
C PHE A 229 -44.82 29.97 11.93
N SER A 230 -45.76 30.83 12.33
CA SER A 230 -45.67 32.28 12.27
C SER A 230 -44.61 32.85 13.23
N ASP A 231 -44.26 34.13 13.08
CA ASP A 231 -43.34 34.87 13.95
C ASP A 231 -41.88 34.34 13.99
N SER A 232 -41.45 33.64 12.93
CA SER A 232 -40.05 33.25 12.80
C SER A 232 -39.15 34.46 12.53
N ARG A 233 -38.01 34.56 13.24
CA ARG A 233 -37.10 35.71 13.17
C ARG A 233 -36.35 35.81 11.83
N SER A 234 -36.14 34.70 11.12
CA SER A 234 -35.48 34.69 9.82
C SER A 234 -35.76 33.40 9.04
N ALA A 235 -35.35 33.37 7.77
CA ALA A 235 -35.41 32.15 6.96
C ALA A 235 -34.56 31.00 7.53
N GLU A 236 -33.44 31.30 8.22
CA GLU A 236 -32.65 30.28 8.92
C GLU A 236 -33.43 29.67 10.09
N HIS A 237 -34.16 30.48 10.86
CA HIS A 237 -34.99 29.99 11.96
C HIS A 237 -36.10 29.07 11.45
N LEU A 238 -36.73 29.41 10.32
CA LEU A 238 -37.76 28.56 9.70
C LEU A 238 -37.28 27.15 9.38
N LYS A 239 -35.97 26.92 9.18
CA LYS A 239 -35.43 25.57 8.93
C LYS A 239 -35.57 24.63 10.13
N CYS A 240 -35.75 25.15 11.34
CA CYS A 240 -36.04 24.37 12.54
C CYS A 240 -37.51 23.90 12.59
N ASN A 241 -38.38 24.43 11.73
CA ASN A 241 -39.80 24.12 11.77
C ASN A 241 -40.09 22.78 11.10
N ARG A 242 -40.83 21.94 11.81
CA ARG A 242 -41.38 20.70 11.27
C ARG A 242 -42.62 20.33 12.08
N CYS A 243 -43.59 19.70 11.45
CA CYS A 243 -44.74 19.17 12.14
C CYS A 243 -45.07 17.79 11.57
N GLN A 244 -45.63 16.92 12.40
CA GLN A 244 -46.01 15.57 12.00
C GLN A 244 -47.22 15.11 12.79
N VAL A 245 -48.12 14.38 12.15
CA VAL A 245 -49.14 13.56 12.83
C VAL A 245 -48.65 12.11 12.87
N GLY A 246 -48.40 11.60 14.07
CA GLY A 246 -47.88 10.24 14.27
C GLY A 246 -48.97 9.20 14.55
N ILE A 247 -50.13 9.62 15.05
CA ILE A 247 -51.22 8.72 15.45
C ILE A 247 -52.53 9.21 14.82
N VAL A 248 -53.28 8.29 14.22
CA VAL A 248 -54.63 8.51 13.69
C VAL A 248 -55.54 7.39 14.16
N HIS A 249 -56.63 7.71 14.84
CA HIS A 249 -57.65 6.76 15.23
C HIS A 249 -59.02 7.32 14.87
N GLY A 250 -59.75 6.68 13.95
CA GLY A 250 -61.07 7.13 13.50
C GLY A 250 -62.09 6.00 13.55
N ALA A 251 -63.24 6.25 14.19
CA ALA A 251 -64.30 5.26 14.36
C ALA A 251 -65.62 5.94 14.75
N LEU A 252 -66.61 5.15 15.18
CA LEU A 252 -67.94 5.63 15.56
C LEU A 252 -68.04 5.98 17.04
N GLY A 253 -68.51 7.18 17.34
CA GLY A 253 -68.74 7.67 18.70
C GLY A 253 -67.46 7.86 19.52
N LYS A 254 -67.63 8.34 20.75
CA LYS A 254 -66.51 8.65 21.66
C LYS A 254 -65.71 7.41 22.11
N ASP A 255 -66.34 6.24 22.05
CA ASP A 255 -65.77 4.95 22.47
C ASP A 255 -65.02 4.24 21.32
N PHE A 256 -64.91 4.87 20.15
CA PHE A 256 -64.25 4.33 18.95
C PHE A 256 -64.76 2.94 18.56
N VAL A 257 -66.05 2.82 18.25
CA VAL A 257 -66.65 1.54 17.84
C VAL A 257 -66.25 1.18 16.40
N GLU A 258 -65.52 0.07 16.21
CA GLU A 258 -64.88 -0.28 14.93
C GLU A 258 -65.65 -1.33 14.08
N TRP A 259 -66.63 -2.04 14.64
CA TRP A 259 -67.26 -3.18 13.96
C TRP A 259 -68.25 -2.82 12.83
N ARG A 260 -68.64 -1.55 12.69
CA ARG A 260 -69.76 -1.13 11.82
C ARG A 260 -69.36 -0.14 10.71
N PRO A 261 -68.62 -0.58 9.67
CA PRO A 261 -68.12 0.31 8.62
C PRO A 261 -69.21 0.93 7.73
N ALA A 262 -70.43 0.40 7.78
CA ALA A 262 -71.57 0.97 7.06
C ALA A 262 -72.11 2.27 7.69
N GLN A 263 -71.60 2.72 8.83
CA GLN A 263 -71.84 4.06 9.35
C GLN A 263 -70.60 4.93 9.12
N VAL A 264 -70.82 6.16 8.64
CA VAL A 264 -69.77 7.16 8.44
C VAL A 264 -69.19 7.55 9.80
N ALA A 265 -67.85 7.56 9.91
CA ALA A 265 -67.14 7.88 11.13
C ALA A 265 -67.38 9.34 11.55
N ASP A 266 -67.79 9.54 12.80
CA ASP A 266 -68.07 10.85 13.41
C ASP A 266 -67.01 11.27 14.43
N VAL A 267 -66.01 10.43 14.72
CA VAL A 267 -64.88 10.82 15.58
C VAL A 267 -63.57 10.41 14.94
N CYS A 268 -62.61 11.33 14.88
CA CYS A 268 -61.22 11.03 14.54
C CYS A 268 -60.28 11.77 15.48
N LYS A 269 -59.39 11.03 16.15
CA LYS A 269 -58.34 11.57 17.02
C LYS A 269 -57.00 11.50 16.30
N LEU A 270 -56.30 12.62 16.27
CA LEU A 270 -54.94 12.76 15.76
C LEU A 270 -54.03 13.15 16.92
N SER A 271 -52.86 12.51 17.01
CA SER A 271 -51.79 12.99 17.91
C SER A 271 -50.52 13.23 17.10
N GLY A 272 -49.93 14.39 17.31
CA GLY A 272 -48.80 14.87 16.52
C GLY A 272 -47.78 15.63 17.34
N SER A 273 -46.68 15.97 16.70
CA SER A 273 -45.60 16.74 17.30
C SER A 273 -45.14 17.85 16.35
N ALA A 274 -44.82 19.00 16.93
CA ALA A 274 -44.30 20.17 16.24
C ALA A 274 -42.89 20.50 16.78
N ARG A 275 -42.03 20.99 15.89
CA ARG A 275 -40.71 21.54 16.16
C ARG A 275 -40.73 23.00 15.76
N TYR A 276 -40.32 23.89 16.66
CA TYR A 276 -40.35 25.33 16.40
C TYR A 276 -39.06 26.02 16.83
N ALA A 277 -38.70 27.08 16.11
CA ALA A 277 -37.41 27.72 16.26
C ALA A 277 -37.29 28.62 17.50
N PRO A 278 -36.06 28.95 17.94
CA PRO A 278 -35.82 30.01 18.91
C PRO A 278 -36.58 31.31 18.57
N GLY A 279 -37.36 31.83 19.52
CA GLY A 279 -38.13 33.07 19.37
C GLY A 279 -39.57 32.86 18.89
N GLN A 280 -39.90 31.69 18.36
CA GLN A 280 -41.29 31.26 18.20
C GLN A 280 -41.83 30.73 19.54
N THR A 281 -43.13 30.77 19.72
CA THR A 281 -43.77 30.39 21.00
C THR A 281 -44.74 29.25 20.79
N GLN A 282 -44.89 28.43 21.82
CA GLN A 282 -45.88 27.37 21.88
C GLN A 282 -47.30 27.86 21.59
N ASP A 283 -47.70 29.00 22.17
CA ASP A 283 -49.01 29.62 21.93
C ASP A 283 -49.18 30.03 20.45
N GLY A 284 -48.12 30.54 19.83
CA GLY A 284 -48.11 30.86 18.39
C GLY A 284 -48.32 29.60 17.54
N VAL A 285 -47.58 28.53 17.83
CA VAL A 285 -47.72 27.23 17.14
C VAL A 285 -49.14 26.69 17.26
N MET A 286 -49.72 26.69 18.47
CA MET A 286 -51.10 26.22 18.71
C MET A 286 -52.14 27.09 17.99
N LYS A 287 -51.91 28.40 17.93
CA LYS A 287 -52.77 29.34 17.19
C LYS A 287 -52.72 29.07 15.69
N ASP A 288 -51.54 28.79 15.14
CA ASP A 288 -51.37 28.48 13.72
C ASP A 288 -52.03 27.15 13.37
N ILE A 289 -51.87 26.11 14.19
CA ILE A 289 -52.54 24.81 14.01
C ILE A 289 -54.06 25.02 14.02
N SER A 290 -54.57 25.80 14.98
CA SER A 290 -55.99 26.13 15.08
C SER A 290 -56.49 26.91 13.84
N ALA A 291 -55.69 27.84 13.31
CA ALA A 291 -56.04 28.57 12.10
C ALA A 291 -56.09 27.66 10.86
N LEU A 292 -55.12 26.76 10.72
CA LEU A 292 -55.10 25.76 9.65
C LEU A 292 -56.34 24.85 9.71
N MET A 293 -56.69 24.38 10.90
CA MET A 293 -57.88 23.57 11.13
C MET A 293 -59.15 24.34 10.75
N LYS A 294 -59.32 25.58 11.22
CA LYS A 294 -60.49 26.41 10.87
C LYS A 294 -60.66 26.54 9.36
N ASN A 295 -59.56 26.79 8.64
CA ASN A 295 -59.61 26.97 7.19
C ASN A 295 -59.93 25.65 6.46
N THR A 296 -59.32 24.55 6.89
CA THR A 296 -59.50 23.23 6.25
C THR A 296 -60.90 22.68 6.49
N LEU A 297 -61.42 22.82 7.71
CA LEU A 297 -62.70 22.23 8.12
C LEU A 297 -63.93 22.96 7.56
N VAL A 298 -63.77 24.12 6.89
CA VAL A 298 -64.87 24.78 6.15
C VAL A 298 -65.47 23.85 5.08
N GLY A 299 -64.66 22.95 4.51
CA GLY A 299 -65.11 21.95 3.54
C GLY A 299 -66.00 20.84 4.12
N PHE A 300 -66.18 20.78 5.45
CA PHE A 300 -66.93 19.75 6.17
C PHE A 300 -68.01 20.39 7.04
N PRO A 301 -69.19 20.73 6.47
CA PRO A 301 -70.27 21.38 7.20
C PRO A 301 -70.66 20.60 8.46
N GLY A 302 -70.78 21.28 9.60
CA GLY A 302 -71.13 20.67 10.88
C GLY A 302 -69.97 20.02 11.65
N MET A 303 -68.76 19.98 11.10
CA MET A 303 -67.57 19.47 11.78
C MET A 303 -67.20 20.37 12.97
N LYS A 304 -66.97 19.76 14.13
CA LYS A 304 -66.38 20.40 15.31
C LYS A 304 -64.99 19.85 15.55
N TYR A 305 -64.17 20.57 16.29
CA TYR A 305 -62.87 20.08 16.70
C TYR A 305 -62.49 20.53 18.11
N GLU A 306 -61.65 19.74 18.75
CA GLU A 306 -60.92 20.07 19.98
C GLU A 306 -59.42 20.00 19.66
N LEU A 307 -58.64 20.95 20.15
CA LEU A 307 -57.19 21.01 20.00
C LEU A 307 -56.59 21.23 21.39
N GLU A 308 -55.78 20.28 21.82
CA GLU A 308 -55.13 20.30 23.13
C GLU A 308 -53.63 20.06 22.97
N GLN A 309 -52.85 20.68 23.84
CA GLN A 309 -51.46 20.30 24.02
C GLN A 309 -51.35 19.11 24.98
N ARG A 310 -50.40 18.21 24.73
CA ARG A 310 -50.05 17.11 25.63
C ARG A 310 -48.60 17.27 26.11
N PHE A 311 -48.33 16.78 27.33
CA PHE A 311 -47.00 16.55 27.94
C PHE A 311 -46.27 17.75 28.60
N GLU A 312 -45.65 17.49 29.76
CA GLU A 312 -44.54 18.21 30.42
C GLU A 312 -43.55 17.15 30.95
N PRO A 313 -42.21 17.35 30.94
CA PRO A 313 -41.45 18.55 30.56
C PRO A 313 -41.00 18.58 29.09
N THR A 314 -40.84 19.80 28.54
CA THR A 314 -40.30 20.05 27.19
C THR A 314 -38.79 20.29 27.23
N MET A 315 -38.11 20.07 26.10
CA MET A 315 -36.73 20.48 25.88
C MET A 315 -36.69 21.81 25.12
N PRO A 316 -36.18 22.90 25.73
CA PRO A 316 -36.19 24.22 25.13
C PRO A 316 -35.34 24.32 23.87
N ALA A 317 -35.67 25.27 22.99
CA ALA A 317 -34.80 25.65 21.89
C ALA A 317 -33.56 26.43 22.39
N PHE A 318 -32.44 26.34 21.68
CA PHE A 318 -31.26 27.18 21.89
C PHE A 318 -30.73 27.79 20.60
N GLU A 319 -30.03 28.92 20.73
CA GLU A 319 -29.38 29.64 19.63
C GLU A 319 -28.08 30.26 20.13
N VAL A 320 -26.95 29.84 19.56
CA VAL A 320 -25.63 30.38 19.87
C VAL A 320 -25.04 31.02 18.62
N SER A 321 -24.48 32.22 18.78
CA SER A 321 -23.89 32.96 17.68
C SER A 321 -22.72 32.19 17.07
N PRO A 322 -22.61 32.11 15.73
CA PRO A 322 -21.40 31.61 15.05
C PRO A 322 -20.14 32.38 15.44
N ASP A 323 -20.28 33.61 15.95
CA ASP A 323 -19.18 34.42 16.43
C ASP A 323 -18.69 34.08 17.84
N SER A 324 -19.43 33.25 18.58
CA SER A 324 -19.05 32.81 19.92
C SER A 324 -17.71 32.07 19.88
N ARG A 325 -16.92 32.26 20.94
CA ARG A 325 -15.58 31.69 21.05
C ARG A 325 -15.60 30.17 20.97
N ILE A 326 -16.58 29.51 21.59
CA ILE A 326 -16.67 28.03 21.58
C ILE A 326 -16.86 27.48 20.18
N VAL A 327 -17.71 28.13 19.36
CA VAL A 327 -17.96 27.75 17.96
C VAL A 327 -16.68 27.91 17.14
N LYS A 328 -16.03 29.07 17.21
CA LYS A 328 -14.77 29.32 16.51
C LYS A 328 -13.65 28.37 16.93
N SER A 329 -13.54 28.07 18.22
CA SER A 329 -12.54 27.14 18.75
C SER A 329 -12.77 25.71 18.27
N LEU A 330 -14.02 25.24 18.26
CA LEU A 330 -14.34 23.90 17.78
C LEU A 330 -14.11 23.76 16.28
N ASN A 331 -14.59 24.72 15.47
CA ASN A 331 -14.38 24.72 14.02
C ASN A 331 -12.88 24.73 13.66
N HIS A 332 -12.07 25.51 14.40
CA HIS A 332 -10.62 25.52 14.19
C HIS A 332 -9.96 24.18 14.55
N ALA A 333 -10.38 23.55 15.66
CA ALA A 333 -9.90 22.24 16.05
C ALA A 333 -10.29 21.17 15.02
N TYR A 334 -11.54 21.21 14.55
CA TYR A 334 -12.04 20.33 13.50
C TYR A 334 -11.23 20.46 12.21
N HIS A 335 -11.01 21.69 11.72
CA HIS A 335 -10.19 21.93 10.53
C HIS A 335 -8.74 21.45 10.74
N SER A 336 -8.16 21.67 11.92
CA SER A 336 -6.80 21.23 12.21
C SER A 336 -6.66 19.70 12.18
N VAL A 337 -7.69 18.96 12.58
CA VAL A 337 -7.69 17.49 12.63
C VAL A 337 -8.12 16.87 11.30
N ARG A 338 -9.17 17.42 10.66
CA ARG A 338 -9.82 16.83 9.48
C ARG A 338 -9.41 17.49 8.16
N GLN A 339 -8.70 18.62 8.20
CA GLN A 339 -8.27 19.39 7.02
C GLN A 339 -9.44 19.86 6.12
N VAL A 340 -10.64 19.98 6.68
CA VAL A 340 -11.85 20.51 6.04
C VAL A 340 -12.63 21.39 7.02
N ASP A 341 -13.42 22.32 6.51
CA ASP A 341 -14.25 23.19 7.35
C ASP A 341 -15.41 22.43 7.99
N GLN A 342 -15.66 22.70 9.27
CA GLN A 342 -16.75 22.06 10.00
C GLN A 342 -18.10 22.60 9.51
N PRO A 343 -19.06 21.73 9.11
CA PRO A 343 -20.42 22.17 8.89
C PRO A 343 -21.01 22.71 10.20
N THR A 344 -21.44 23.98 10.19
CA THR A 344 -21.92 24.68 11.39
C THR A 344 -23.24 25.40 11.12
N GLY A 345 -24.19 25.33 12.06
CA GLY A 345 -25.44 26.10 12.00
C GLY A 345 -26.70 25.29 12.32
N VAL A 346 -27.78 25.56 11.58
CA VAL A 346 -29.04 24.78 11.60
C VAL A 346 -28.90 23.64 10.62
N ILE A 347 -28.67 22.44 11.15
CA ILE A 347 -28.31 21.29 10.32
C ILE A 347 -29.39 20.22 10.45
N ALA A 348 -30.08 19.91 9.35
CA ALA A 348 -31.01 18.79 9.31
C ALA A 348 -30.26 17.45 9.16
N PRO A 349 -30.74 16.35 9.76
CA PRO A 349 -31.91 16.26 10.64
C PRO A 349 -31.65 16.67 12.11
N THR A 350 -30.40 16.94 12.49
CA THR A 350 -29.98 17.15 13.88
C THR A 350 -30.62 18.35 14.58
N CYS A 351 -31.04 19.37 13.83
CA CYS A 351 -31.72 20.55 14.35
C CYS A 351 -33.15 20.26 14.87
N PHE A 352 -33.65 19.02 14.73
CA PHE A 352 -35.00 18.62 15.14
C PHE A 352 -35.07 17.77 16.43
N TYR A 353 -33.94 17.34 17.01
CA TYR A 353 -33.88 16.34 18.10
C TYR A 353 -34.12 16.91 19.49
N GLY A 354 -34.75 16.23 20.45
CA GLY A 354 -34.61 16.69 21.84
C GLY A 354 -33.14 16.80 22.26
N SER A 355 -32.75 17.79 23.06
CA SER A 355 -31.38 17.88 23.59
C SER A 355 -31.32 18.67 24.89
N ASP A 356 -30.50 18.18 25.82
CA ASP A 356 -30.14 18.88 27.06
C ASP A 356 -29.46 20.24 26.85
N ALA A 357 -28.92 20.51 25.66
CA ALA A 357 -28.35 21.80 25.30
C ALA A 357 -29.33 22.97 25.52
N GLY A 358 -30.62 22.73 25.28
CA GLY A 358 -31.70 23.69 25.54
C GLY A 358 -31.77 24.14 27.00
N HIS A 359 -31.67 23.18 27.92
CA HIS A 359 -31.70 23.42 29.36
C HIS A 359 -30.46 24.21 29.82
N LEU A 360 -29.27 23.78 29.40
CA LEU A 360 -28.00 24.44 29.73
C LEU A 360 -27.98 25.90 29.24
N TYR A 361 -28.45 26.14 28.02
CA TYR A 361 -28.53 27.48 27.45
C TYR A 361 -29.58 28.36 28.16
N LYS A 362 -30.84 27.91 28.25
CA LYS A 362 -31.93 28.75 28.77
C LYS A 362 -31.87 28.96 30.27
N ARG A 363 -31.45 27.96 31.05
CA ARG A 363 -31.50 28.02 32.52
C ARG A 363 -30.20 28.54 33.13
N LEU A 364 -29.05 28.23 32.55
CA LEU A 364 -27.73 28.62 33.08
C LEU A 364 -27.06 29.75 32.30
N GLY A 365 -27.61 30.16 31.14
CA GLY A 365 -27.05 31.23 30.31
C GLY A 365 -25.69 30.88 29.69
N MET A 366 -25.37 29.59 29.59
CA MET A 366 -24.13 29.12 28.97
C MET A 366 -24.19 29.26 27.45
N GLU A 367 -23.07 29.60 26.81
CA GLU A 367 -22.94 29.46 25.35
C GLU A 367 -22.37 28.08 25.02
N GLY A 368 -22.88 27.41 24.00
CA GLY A 368 -22.41 26.07 23.69
C GLY A 368 -22.83 25.55 22.34
N ILE A 369 -22.53 24.28 22.12
CA ILE A 369 -22.75 23.64 20.83
C ILE A 369 -23.14 22.19 21.02
N VAL A 370 -24.03 21.70 20.15
CA VAL A 370 -24.29 20.27 20.00
C VAL A 370 -23.33 19.73 18.96
N CYS A 371 -22.42 18.86 19.37
CA CYS A 371 -21.42 18.23 18.52
C CYS A 371 -20.95 16.91 19.12
N GLY A 372 -21.36 15.80 18.51
CA GLY A 372 -21.03 14.47 18.98
C GLY A 372 -20.84 13.45 17.85
N PRO A 373 -20.11 12.37 18.13
CA PRO A 373 -19.99 11.23 17.22
C PRO A 373 -21.34 10.53 17.00
N GLY A 374 -21.51 9.91 15.83
CA GLY A 374 -22.74 9.21 15.46
C GLY A 374 -23.87 10.16 15.03
N GLY A 375 -24.93 9.60 14.45
CA GLY A 375 -26.07 10.38 13.91
C GLY A 375 -26.74 9.67 12.75
N LYS A 376 -25.95 9.27 11.74
CA LYS A 376 -26.42 8.54 10.55
C LYS A 376 -27.19 7.25 10.85
N TYR A 377 -26.81 6.55 11.92
CA TYR A 377 -27.37 5.24 12.27
C TYR A 377 -28.15 5.26 13.59
N ASN A 378 -28.57 6.43 14.06
CA ASN A 378 -29.24 6.62 15.33
C ASN A 378 -30.64 5.93 15.36
N THR A 379 -31.02 5.39 16.53
CA THR A 379 -32.38 4.87 16.85
C THR A 379 -32.96 3.85 15.86
N ARG A 380 -32.19 2.83 15.48
CA ARG A 380 -32.65 1.75 14.59
C ARG A 380 -31.98 0.42 14.93
N PRO A 381 -32.53 -0.73 14.50
CA PRO A 381 -31.83 -2.00 14.63
C PRO A 381 -30.45 -1.97 13.97
N ASP A 382 -29.49 -2.69 14.55
CA ASP A 382 -28.07 -2.65 14.19
C ASP A 382 -27.50 -1.21 14.25
N GLU A 383 -27.91 -0.48 15.30
CA GLU A 383 -27.34 0.82 15.64
C GLU A 383 -25.81 0.70 15.72
N LYS A 384 -25.11 1.60 15.03
CA LYS A 384 -23.67 1.51 14.87
C LYS A 384 -23.00 2.87 14.77
N PHE A 385 -21.73 2.88 15.11
CA PHE A 385 -20.87 4.06 15.15
C PHE A 385 -19.62 3.79 14.28
N THR A 386 -19.15 4.77 13.48
CA THR A 386 -17.95 4.56 12.66
C THR A 386 -16.68 4.78 13.50
N THR A 387 -15.71 3.87 13.44
CA THR A 387 -14.46 4.02 14.20
C THR A 387 -13.64 5.28 13.84
N PRO A 388 -13.64 5.80 12.59
CA PRO A 388 -12.92 7.04 12.23
C PRO A 388 -13.50 8.31 12.87
N ASP A 389 -14.78 8.34 13.24
CA ASP A 389 -15.40 9.49 13.91
C ASP A 389 -14.88 9.69 15.35
N MET A 390 -14.27 8.65 15.95
CA MET A 390 -13.58 8.72 17.25
C MET A 390 -12.09 9.05 17.14
N MET A 391 -11.49 8.98 15.95
CA MET A 391 -10.05 8.74 15.80
C MET A 391 -9.31 9.74 14.90
N ILE A 392 -8.02 9.91 15.23
CA ILE A 392 -6.95 10.53 14.43
C ILE A 392 -6.38 9.44 13.49
N ALA A 393 -5.78 9.82 12.36
CA ALA A 393 -5.11 8.93 11.41
C ALA A 393 -4.23 7.86 12.08
N ALA A 394 -4.18 6.64 11.52
CA ALA A 394 -3.35 5.54 12.03
C ALA A 394 -1.88 5.97 12.17
N THR A 395 -1.24 5.55 13.27
CA THR A 395 0.14 5.97 13.55
C THR A 395 1.16 5.17 12.74
N GLN A 396 2.40 5.64 12.73
CA GLN A 396 3.49 4.93 12.04
C GLN A 396 3.71 3.53 12.61
N GLU A 397 3.60 3.34 13.92
CA GLU A 397 3.78 2.02 14.55
C GLU A 397 2.65 1.06 14.18
N GLU A 398 1.40 1.54 14.19
CA GLU A 398 0.24 0.77 13.72
C GLU A 398 0.39 0.40 12.24
N ALA A 399 0.93 1.31 11.42
CA ALA A 399 1.16 1.06 10.01
C ALA A 399 2.19 -0.04 9.77
N GLU A 400 3.29 -0.04 10.53
CA GLU A 400 4.31 -1.10 10.47
C GLU A 400 3.77 -2.46 10.92
N GLN A 401 2.98 -2.51 12.01
CA GLN A 401 2.38 -3.76 12.49
C GLN A 401 1.33 -4.32 11.52
N LEU A 402 0.53 -3.46 10.90
CA LEU A 402 -0.42 -3.88 9.88
C LEU A 402 0.31 -4.43 8.66
N MET A 403 1.38 -3.78 8.20
CA MET A 403 2.17 -4.28 7.07
C MET A 403 2.85 -5.62 7.37
N LEU A 404 3.29 -5.86 8.61
CA LEU A 404 3.85 -7.14 9.02
C LEU A 404 2.80 -8.26 9.08
N SER A 405 1.57 -7.94 9.49
CA SER A 405 0.50 -8.92 9.69
C SER A 405 -0.38 -9.14 8.45
N SER A 406 -0.40 -8.19 7.52
CA SER A 406 -1.28 -8.25 6.34
C SER A 406 -0.92 -9.39 5.39
N PRO A 407 0.33 -9.58 4.92
CA PRO A 407 0.65 -10.61 3.94
C PRO A 407 0.31 -12.03 4.42
N THR A 408 -0.31 -12.83 3.55
CA THR A 408 -0.71 -14.21 3.85
C THR A 408 -0.16 -15.22 2.85
N VAL A 409 0.20 -16.41 3.35
CA VAL A 409 0.64 -17.56 2.53
C VAL A 409 -0.41 -17.93 1.49
N SER A 410 -1.70 -17.89 1.84
CA SER A 410 -2.79 -18.25 0.95
C SER A 410 -2.85 -17.34 -0.28
N ASN A 411 -2.71 -16.02 -0.08
CA ASN A 411 -2.76 -15.07 -1.19
C ASN A 411 -1.50 -15.14 -2.04
N LEU A 412 -0.32 -15.27 -1.43
CA LEU A 412 0.94 -15.43 -2.15
C LEU A 412 0.90 -16.66 -3.05
N ARG A 413 0.46 -17.80 -2.51
CA ARG A 413 0.29 -19.03 -3.27
C ARG A 413 -0.78 -18.90 -4.36
N HIS A 414 -1.87 -18.20 -4.08
CA HIS A 414 -2.92 -17.94 -5.07
C HIS A 414 -2.38 -17.13 -6.25
N TRP A 415 -1.78 -15.97 -6.02
CA TRP A 415 -1.27 -15.12 -7.09
C TRP A 415 -0.11 -15.75 -7.85
N SER A 416 0.80 -16.45 -7.14
CA SER A 416 1.87 -17.21 -7.78
C SER A 416 1.30 -18.25 -8.76
N LYS A 417 0.23 -18.94 -8.38
CA LYS A 417 -0.45 -19.89 -9.27
C LYS A 417 -1.17 -19.19 -10.41
N GLU A 418 -2.04 -18.24 -10.12
CA GLU A 418 -2.93 -17.61 -11.11
C GLU A 418 -2.15 -16.88 -12.20
N TYR A 419 -1.11 -16.13 -11.84
CA TYR A 419 -0.34 -15.36 -12.82
C TYR A 419 0.55 -16.27 -13.67
N SER A 420 1.03 -17.41 -13.13
CA SER A 420 1.83 -18.39 -13.89
C SER A 420 1.01 -19.48 -14.60
N LEU A 421 -0.32 -19.35 -14.69
CA LEU A 421 -1.15 -20.33 -15.41
C LEU A 421 -0.91 -20.34 -16.92
N ARG A 422 -0.45 -19.21 -17.47
CA ARG A 422 -0.26 -19.00 -18.92
C ARG A 422 0.91 -18.06 -19.14
N PRO A 423 1.53 -18.09 -20.34
CA PRO A 423 2.55 -17.11 -20.68
C PRO A 423 2.02 -15.69 -20.72
N HIS A 424 2.81 -14.76 -20.20
CA HIS A 424 2.57 -13.33 -20.16
C HIS A 424 3.78 -12.62 -20.75
N LEU A 425 3.85 -12.61 -22.07
CA LEU A 425 4.96 -12.04 -22.82
C LEU A 425 4.94 -10.51 -22.76
N ALA A 426 6.09 -9.89 -23.01
CA ALA A 426 6.20 -8.44 -23.13
C ALA A 426 5.13 -7.84 -24.07
N GLY A 427 4.39 -6.85 -23.58
CA GLY A 427 3.26 -6.22 -24.29
C GLY A 427 1.90 -6.91 -24.10
N ASP A 428 1.75 -7.84 -23.14
CA ASP A 428 0.46 -8.44 -22.78
C ASP A 428 -0.44 -7.44 -22.03
N LEU A 429 -1.25 -6.71 -22.81
CA LEU A 429 -2.22 -5.75 -22.27
C LEU A 429 -3.19 -6.39 -21.28
N ALA A 430 -3.67 -7.62 -21.51
CA ALA A 430 -4.68 -8.23 -20.64
C ALA A 430 -4.10 -8.56 -19.26
N HIS A 431 -2.84 -8.97 -19.20
CA HIS A 431 -2.13 -9.17 -17.95
C HIS A 431 -1.92 -7.83 -17.20
N ALA A 432 -1.46 -6.79 -17.90
CA ALA A 432 -1.28 -5.45 -17.32
C ALA A 432 -2.60 -4.85 -16.80
N GLU A 433 -3.71 -5.02 -17.53
CA GLU A 433 -5.05 -4.60 -17.08
C GLU A 433 -5.50 -5.35 -15.83
N THR A 434 -5.21 -6.65 -15.74
CA THR A 434 -5.53 -7.46 -14.56
C THR A 434 -4.80 -6.95 -13.32
N ILE A 435 -3.52 -6.61 -13.44
CA ILE A 435 -2.74 -6.02 -12.33
C ILE A 435 -3.29 -4.65 -11.95
N ARG A 436 -3.56 -3.77 -12.93
CA ARG A 436 -4.16 -2.45 -12.71
C ARG A 436 -5.46 -2.55 -11.92
N ASP A 437 -6.38 -3.38 -12.40
CA ASP A 437 -7.72 -3.51 -11.82
C ASP A 437 -7.64 -4.12 -10.41
N LEU A 438 -6.71 -5.04 -10.18
CA LEU A 438 -6.44 -5.59 -8.85
C LEU A 438 -5.98 -4.49 -7.88
N TRP A 439 -4.99 -3.68 -8.26
CA TRP A 439 -4.48 -2.62 -7.38
C TRP A 439 -5.52 -1.51 -7.13
N GLN A 440 -6.33 -1.18 -8.13
CA GLN A 440 -7.49 -0.28 -7.96
C GLN A 440 -8.51 -0.86 -6.98
N SER A 441 -8.75 -2.18 -7.01
CA SER A 441 -9.65 -2.85 -6.06
C SER A 441 -9.17 -2.77 -4.61
N TYR A 442 -7.85 -2.58 -4.40
CA TYR A 442 -7.26 -2.32 -3.08
C TYR A 442 -7.28 -0.84 -2.67
N GLY A 443 -7.83 0.04 -3.51
CA GLY A 443 -7.94 1.47 -3.23
C GLY A 443 -6.70 2.30 -3.60
N VAL A 444 -5.80 1.76 -4.43
CA VAL A 444 -4.61 2.47 -4.92
C VAL A 444 -4.87 3.06 -6.31
N ASP A 445 -4.63 4.36 -6.48
CA ASP A 445 -4.77 5.02 -7.79
C ASP A 445 -3.74 4.46 -8.77
N THR A 446 -4.21 3.71 -9.76
CA THR A 446 -3.35 2.89 -10.64
C THR A 446 -3.71 3.09 -12.10
N LYS A 447 -2.70 3.27 -12.95
CA LYS A 447 -2.84 3.51 -14.40
C LYS A 447 -1.83 2.71 -15.21
N LEU A 448 -2.12 2.52 -16.50
CA LEU A 448 -1.15 2.01 -17.47
C LEU A 448 -0.36 3.16 -18.09
N VAL A 449 0.94 2.95 -18.30
CA VAL A 449 1.83 3.83 -19.05
C VAL A 449 2.40 3.04 -20.22
N GLN A 450 2.12 3.52 -21.44
CA GLN A 450 2.50 2.85 -22.67
C GLN A 450 3.79 3.44 -23.25
N TYR A 451 4.66 2.56 -23.77
CA TYR A 451 5.76 2.89 -24.67
C TYR A 451 5.70 2.01 -25.92
N ASP A 452 6.09 2.54 -27.08
CA ASP A 452 6.14 1.78 -28.33
C ASP A 452 7.60 1.41 -28.60
N VAL A 453 7.99 0.14 -28.51
CA VAL A 453 9.40 -0.25 -28.44
C VAL A 453 9.78 -1.31 -29.47
N LEU A 454 11.06 -1.37 -29.84
CA LEU A 454 11.56 -2.43 -30.74
C LEU A 454 11.58 -3.79 -30.03
N GLN A 455 10.91 -4.77 -30.63
CA GLN A 455 10.93 -6.17 -30.20
C GLN A 455 11.11 -7.09 -31.41
N ASN A 456 11.46 -8.36 -31.16
CA ASN A 456 11.37 -9.39 -32.18
C ASN A 456 10.70 -10.66 -31.66
N PHE A 457 9.91 -11.33 -32.48
CA PHE A 457 9.21 -12.56 -32.09
C PHE A 457 9.63 -13.73 -32.99
N PRO A 458 9.73 -14.97 -32.46
CA PRO A 458 10.16 -16.13 -33.25
C PRO A 458 9.14 -16.49 -34.33
N ILE A 459 9.62 -16.73 -35.56
CA ILE A 459 8.84 -17.30 -36.67
C ILE A 459 9.29 -18.74 -36.93
N HIS A 460 10.60 -18.95 -37.08
CA HIS A 460 11.15 -20.26 -37.40
C HIS A 460 12.60 -20.39 -36.90
N ALA A 461 12.92 -21.53 -36.31
CA ALA A 461 14.26 -21.92 -35.93
C ALA A 461 14.54 -23.36 -36.36
N SER A 462 15.78 -23.66 -36.73
CA SER A 462 16.24 -25.03 -37.02
C SER A 462 17.72 -25.15 -36.73
N LEU A 463 18.12 -26.28 -36.15
CA LEU A 463 19.51 -26.60 -35.87
C LEU A 463 19.80 -28.05 -36.25
N LYS A 464 20.72 -28.25 -37.21
CA LYS A 464 20.98 -29.56 -37.84
C LYS A 464 22.46 -29.88 -37.88
N LEU A 465 22.82 -31.10 -37.49
CA LEU A 465 24.13 -31.69 -37.70
C LEU A 465 24.12 -32.53 -38.98
N HIS A 466 25.07 -32.30 -39.87
CA HIS A 466 25.20 -33.01 -41.15
C HIS A 466 26.10 -34.23 -41.04
N THR A 467 25.82 -35.26 -41.83
CA THR A 467 26.69 -36.42 -41.98
C THR A 467 28.01 -36.06 -42.71
N LEU A 468 29.02 -36.91 -42.54
CA LEU A 468 30.32 -36.75 -43.20
C LEU A 468 30.30 -37.15 -44.70
N SER A 469 29.19 -37.67 -45.23
CA SER A 469 29.09 -38.21 -46.60
C SER A 469 29.18 -37.13 -47.69
N GLY A 470 29.00 -35.85 -47.34
CA GLY A 470 29.04 -34.73 -48.27
C GLY A 470 27.77 -34.54 -49.11
N ASN A 471 26.76 -35.42 -48.97
CA ASN A 471 25.51 -35.38 -49.74
C ASN A 471 24.43 -34.45 -49.13
N GLY A 472 24.70 -33.84 -47.97
CA GLY A 472 23.74 -33.01 -47.24
C GLY A 472 22.75 -33.79 -46.38
N ASP A 473 23.00 -35.09 -46.15
CA ASP A 473 22.17 -35.91 -45.26
C ASP A 473 22.30 -35.43 -43.80
N ILE A 474 21.19 -35.42 -43.07
CA ILE A 474 21.11 -34.97 -41.67
C ILE A 474 21.45 -36.15 -40.74
N ALA A 475 22.44 -35.96 -39.88
CA ALA A 475 22.82 -36.92 -38.84
C ALA A 475 21.97 -36.73 -37.57
N PHE A 476 21.65 -35.49 -37.23
CA PHE A 476 20.82 -35.13 -36.09
C PHE A 476 20.13 -33.78 -36.36
N GLU A 477 18.87 -33.66 -35.91
CA GLU A 477 18.12 -32.41 -35.90
C GLU A 477 17.68 -32.16 -34.46
N ALA A 478 18.06 -31.00 -33.91
CA ALA A 478 17.71 -30.62 -32.54
C ALA A 478 16.19 -30.46 -32.43
N SER A 479 15.65 -30.90 -31.30
CA SER A 479 14.20 -30.77 -31.05
C SER A 479 13.78 -29.31 -30.92
N LEU A 480 14.62 -28.49 -30.26
CA LEU A 480 14.33 -27.10 -29.90
C LEU A 480 13.04 -26.96 -29.06
N THR A 481 12.66 -28.02 -28.34
CA THR A 481 11.43 -28.10 -27.54
C THR A 481 11.70 -28.75 -26.18
N GLU A 482 10.94 -28.32 -25.18
CA GLU A 482 10.93 -28.91 -23.84
C GLU A 482 9.91 -30.07 -23.74
N ASP A 483 10.20 -31.11 -22.96
CA ASP A 483 9.23 -32.18 -22.70
C ASP A 483 8.05 -31.67 -21.87
N SER A 484 6.85 -32.15 -22.20
CA SER A 484 5.62 -31.89 -21.43
C SER A 484 5.40 -32.95 -20.34
N HIS A 485 4.91 -32.52 -19.19
CA HIS A 485 4.58 -33.38 -18.04
C HIS A 485 3.12 -33.22 -17.64
N GLU A 486 2.40 -34.32 -17.42
CA GLU A 486 0.98 -34.29 -17.04
C GLU A 486 0.75 -33.60 -15.69
N GLU A 487 1.67 -33.80 -14.74
CA GLU A 487 1.62 -33.18 -13.42
C GLU A 487 1.97 -31.69 -13.42
N ASP A 488 2.61 -31.20 -14.48
CA ASP A 488 2.90 -29.79 -14.72
C ASP A 488 2.40 -29.36 -16.09
N PRO A 489 1.12 -29.01 -16.23
CA PRO A 489 0.57 -28.57 -17.51
C PRO A 489 1.30 -27.35 -18.11
N THR A 490 1.97 -26.53 -17.30
CA THR A 490 2.70 -25.34 -17.77
C THR A 490 4.04 -25.70 -18.44
N SER A 491 4.55 -26.91 -18.23
CA SER A 491 5.75 -27.42 -18.92
C SER A 491 5.58 -27.62 -20.44
N SER A 492 4.34 -27.59 -20.95
CA SER A 492 4.07 -27.85 -22.36
C SER A 492 4.77 -26.86 -23.31
N PRO A 493 5.36 -27.30 -24.43
CA PRO A 493 5.90 -26.41 -25.47
C PRO A 493 4.94 -25.35 -26.00
N SER A 494 3.62 -25.57 -25.89
CA SER A 494 2.62 -24.57 -26.28
C SER A 494 2.43 -23.45 -25.25
N ASN A 495 2.94 -23.61 -24.03
CA ASN A 495 2.83 -22.67 -22.92
C ASN A 495 4.13 -21.85 -22.75
N GLY A 496 4.60 -21.25 -23.84
CA GLY A 496 5.73 -20.33 -23.84
C GLY A 496 6.23 -20.07 -25.25
N LEU A 497 7.27 -19.24 -25.38
CA LEU A 497 7.98 -19.14 -26.66
C LEU A 497 8.72 -20.45 -26.97
N PRO A 498 8.99 -20.77 -28.25
CA PRO A 498 9.95 -21.83 -28.61
C PRO A 498 11.37 -21.45 -28.16
N ALA A 499 12.36 -22.30 -28.44
CA ALA A 499 13.77 -21.96 -28.26
C ALA A 499 14.12 -20.63 -28.94
N PHE A 500 14.35 -19.58 -28.15
CA PHE A 500 14.40 -18.21 -28.65
C PHE A 500 15.40 -17.35 -27.87
N HIS A 501 16.16 -16.56 -28.63
CA HIS A 501 16.93 -15.44 -28.09
C HIS A 501 16.34 -14.11 -28.58
N GLY A 502 15.90 -13.26 -27.65
CA GLY A 502 15.49 -11.88 -27.95
C GLY A 502 16.63 -11.11 -28.62
N PHE A 503 16.32 -10.34 -29.65
CA PHE A 503 17.23 -9.60 -30.53
C PHE A 503 18.29 -10.43 -31.28
N SER A 504 18.15 -11.76 -31.34
CA SER A 504 18.99 -12.60 -32.21
C SER A 504 18.78 -12.24 -33.69
N ALA A 505 19.87 -12.09 -34.45
CA ALA A 505 19.78 -11.66 -35.85
C ALA A 505 19.14 -12.75 -36.73
N ASN A 506 18.41 -12.34 -37.76
CA ASN A 506 17.90 -13.26 -38.77
C ASN A 506 19.07 -13.83 -39.59
N GLY A 507 19.09 -15.14 -39.80
CA GLY A 507 20.18 -15.79 -40.55
C GLY A 507 19.94 -17.26 -40.85
N ASN A 508 20.60 -17.73 -41.91
CA ASN A 508 20.68 -19.14 -42.29
C ASN A 508 22.14 -19.43 -42.66
N VAL A 509 22.85 -20.09 -41.76
CA VAL A 509 24.30 -20.33 -41.87
C VAL A 509 24.61 -21.82 -41.79
N CYS A 510 25.64 -22.26 -42.52
CA CYS A 510 26.11 -23.64 -42.48
C CYS A 510 27.64 -23.70 -42.46
N ALA A 511 28.23 -24.14 -41.37
CA ALA A 511 29.68 -24.19 -41.18
C ALA A 511 30.11 -25.28 -40.18
N SER A 512 31.42 -25.50 -40.05
CA SER A 512 31.97 -26.32 -38.95
C SER A 512 31.72 -25.65 -37.60
N LEU A 513 31.63 -26.49 -36.57
CA LEU A 513 31.37 -26.11 -35.18
C LEU A 513 32.68 -25.95 -34.41
N ILE A 514 32.74 -24.99 -33.49
CA ILE A 514 33.80 -24.87 -32.48
C ILE A 514 33.20 -24.73 -31.08
N PHE A 515 33.85 -25.29 -30.07
CA PHE A 515 33.47 -25.12 -28.67
C PHE A 515 34.29 -24.01 -28.01
N ALA A 516 33.60 -23.04 -27.42
CA ALA A 516 34.21 -21.85 -26.83
C ALA A 516 33.95 -21.71 -25.33
N ASN A 517 33.91 -22.82 -24.59
CA ASN A 517 33.73 -22.83 -23.14
C ASN A 517 32.51 -22.00 -22.69
N PHE A 518 32.66 -20.98 -21.84
CA PHE A 518 31.59 -20.08 -21.41
C PHE A 518 31.39 -18.89 -22.38
N GLY A 519 32.08 -18.85 -23.52
CA GLY A 519 31.94 -17.80 -24.52
C GLY A 519 32.34 -16.42 -24.00
N THR A 520 33.22 -16.33 -23.01
CA THR A 520 33.73 -15.04 -22.54
C THR A 520 34.71 -14.46 -23.54
N LEU A 521 34.95 -13.14 -23.50
CA LEU A 521 35.98 -12.51 -24.33
C LEU A 521 37.36 -13.16 -24.12
N ALA A 522 37.68 -13.55 -22.88
CA ALA A 522 38.91 -14.25 -22.54
C ALA A 522 38.99 -15.65 -23.17
N ASP A 523 37.88 -16.39 -23.26
CA ASP A 523 37.83 -17.69 -23.93
C ASP A 523 38.18 -17.55 -25.42
N PHE A 524 37.59 -16.56 -26.11
CA PHE A 524 37.89 -16.31 -27.52
C PHE A 524 39.33 -15.86 -27.75
N GLN A 525 39.86 -14.98 -26.89
CA GLN A 525 41.28 -14.58 -26.92
C GLN A 525 42.20 -15.78 -26.70
N LEU A 526 41.86 -16.67 -25.78
CA LEU A 526 42.63 -17.88 -25.49
C LEU A 526 42.63 -18.83 -26.69
N LEU A 527 41.46 -19.11 -27.28
CA LEU A 527 41.33 -19.92 -28.51
C LEU A 527 42.19 -19.35 -29.65
N ALA A 528 42.10 -18.04 -29.90
CA ALA A 528 42.90 -17.38 -30.92
C ALA A 528 44.41 -17.49 -30.63
N SER A 529 44.82 -17.33 -29.36
CA SER A 529 46.23 -17.49 -28.96
C SER A 529 46.77 -18.91 -29.14
N LYS A 530 45.87 -19.91 -29.13
CA LYS A 530 46.16 -21.33 -29.37
C LYS A 530 46.02 -21.73 -30.84
N GLY A 531 45.73 -20.78 -31.73
CA GLY A 531 45.63 -21.02 -33.17
C GLY A 531 44.35 -21.76 -33.58
N VAL A 532 43.29 -21.73 -32.77
CA VAL A 532 41.97 -22.25 -33.17
C VAL A 532 41.31 -21.26 -34.13
N ASP A 533 40.90 -21.74 -35.30
CA ASP A 533 40.26 -20.92 -36.34
C ASP A 533 38.75 -20.74 -36.06
N ILE A 534 38.35 -19.51 -35.75
CA ILE A 534 36.99 -19.11 -35.37
C ILE A 534 36.24 -18.45 -36.54
N GLU A 535 36.98 -17.83 -37.47
CA GLU A 535 36.40 -17.03 -38.54
C GLU A 535 35.54 -17.91 -39.47
N GLY A 536 34.31 -17.48 -39.74
CA GLY A 536 33.37 -18.22 -40.59
C GLY A 536 32.81 -19.50 -39.97
N LYS A 537 32.98 -19.73 -38.66
CA LYS A 537 32.50 -20.93 -37.95
C LYS A 537 31.23 -20.65 -37.14
N ILE A 538 30.52 -21.71 -36.78
CA ILE A 538 29.45 -21.66 -35.77
C ILE A 538 30.08 -22.00 -34.42
N VAL A 539 29.75 -21.24 -33.39
CA VAL A 539 30.24 -21.44 -32.02
C VAL A 539 29.18 -22.13 -31.18
N ILE A 540 29.56 -23.11 -30.36
CA ILE A 540 28.77 -23.60 -29.23
C ILE A 540 29.45 -23.23 -27.92
N CYS A 541 28.69 -22.68 -26.96
CA CYS A 541 29.19 -22.29 -25.65
C CYS A 541 28.17 -22.54 -24.54
N LYS A 542 28.65 -22.60 -23.31
CA LYS A 542 27.85 -22.79 -22.10
C LYS A 542 27.23 -21.48 -21.63
N TYR A 543 26.04 -21.55 -21.07
CA TYR A 543 25.51 -20.52 -20.17
C TYR A 543 26.38 -20.38 -18.91
N GLY A 544 26.20 -19.28 -18.17
CA GLY A 544 26.98 -18.97 -16.96
C GLY A 544 28.12 -17.96 -17.19
N LYS A 545 28.78 -17.54 -16.10
CA LYS A 545 29.88 -16.54 -16.01
C LYS A 545 29.56 -15.10 -16.47
N VAL A 546 29.01 -14.93 -17.67
CA VAL A 546 28.75 -13.63 -18.32
C VAL A 546 27.37 -13.62 -18.96
N PHE A 547 26.79 -12.43 -19.10
CA PHE A 547 25.52 -12.24 -19.79
C PHE A 547 25.55 -12.79 -21.22
N ARG A 548 24.45 -13.40 -21.67
CA ARG A 548 24.40 -14.16 -22.94
C ARG A 548 24.66 -13.31 -24.18
N GLY A 549 24.19 -12.05 -24.22
CA GLY A 549 24.50 -11.12 -25.31
C GLY A 549 25.99 -10.79 -25.44
N LEU A 550 26.75 -10.82 -24.34
CA LEU A 550 28.21 -10.64 -24.39
C LEU A 550 28.92 -11.82 -25.07
N LYS A 551 28.37 -13.04 -24.95
CA LYS A 551 28.90 -14.23 -25.64
C LYS A 551 28.74 -14.09 -27.14
N VAL A 552 27.55 -13.67 -27.58
CA VAL A 552 27.27 -13.43 -29.00
C VAL A 552 28.12 -12.28 -29.54
N ARG A 553 28.27 -11.19 -28.78
CA ARG A 553 29.14 -10.07 -29.14
C ARG A 553 30.59 -10.50 -29.31
N ALA A 554 31.13 -11.27 -28.37
CA ALA A 554 32.51 -11.75 -28.43
C ALA A 554 32.70 -12.70 -29.63
N ALA A 555 31.78 -13.64 -29.86
CA ALA A 555 31.83 -14.51 -31.04
C ALA A 555 31.86 -13.71 -32.35
N GLN A 556 31.01 -12.69 -32.47
CA GLN A 556 30.97 -11.79 -33.62
C GLN A 556 32.28 -11.02 -33.82
N GLN A 557 32.92 -10.56 -32.74
CA GLN A 557 34.21 -9.85 -32.81
C GLN A 557 35.35 -10.74 -33.35
N PHE A 558 35.25 -12.06 -33.18
CA PHE A 558 36.21 -13.04 -33.68
C PHE A 558 35.77 -13.68 -35.01
N GLY A 559 34.74 -13.13 -35.67
CA GLY A 559 34.33 -13.53 -37.01
C GLY A 559 33.45 -14.79 -37.07
N ALA A 560 32.91 -15.25 -35.95
CA ALA A 560 31.90 -16.32 -35.97
C ALA A 560 30.64 -15.86 -36.71
N ILE A 561 29.94 -16.80 -37.35
CA ILE A 561 28.74 -16.51 -38.17
C ILE A 561 27.45 -17.03 -37.54
N GLY A 562 27.52 -17.70 -36.39
CA GLY A 562 26.36 -18.14 -35.62
C GLY A 562 26.77 -18.67 -34.24
N VAL A 563 25.85 -18.63 -33.28
CA VAL A 563 26.12 -19.02 -31.88
C VAL A 563 25.03 -19.94 -31.32
N ILE A 564 25.44 -21.01 -30.65
CA ILE A 564 24.59 -21.95 -29.93
C ILE A 564 24.94 -21.84 -28.44
N ILE A 565 23.93 -21.69 -27.58
CA ILE A 565 24.14 -21.58 -26.13
C ILE A 565 23.34 -22.66 -25.41
N TYR A 566 23.94 -23.36 -24.45
CA TYR A 566 23.28 -24.42 -23.68
C TYR A 566 23.66 -24.40 -22.19
N ASN A 567 22.82 -24.96 -21.32
CA ASN A 567 23.12 -25.09 -19.89
C ASN A 567 23.88 -26.40 -19.61
N ASP A 568 25.19 -26.33 -19.40
CA ASP A 568 25.95 -27.49 -18.95
C ASP A 568 25.63 -27.83 -17.49
N PRO A 569 25.37 -29.11 -17.13
CA PRO A 569 25.17 -29.51 -15.74
C PRO A 569 26.33 -29.15 -14.80
N GLN A 570 27.50 -28.76 -15.33
CA GLN A 570 28.59 -28.17 -14.55
C GLN A 570 28.15 -26.98 -13.68
N GLU A 571 27.20 -26.17 -14.15
CA GLU A 571 26.72 -24.99 -13.41
C GLU A 571 25.64 -25.34 -12.37
N ASP A 572 25.16 -26.60 -12.34
CA ASP A 572 24.11 -27.07 -11.44
C ASP A 572 24.67 -27.55 -10.08
N GLY A 573 25.99 -27.49 -9.89
CA GLY A 573 26.67 -27.87 -8.66
C GLY A 573 26.51 -29.35 -8.32
N GLU A 574 26.13 -29.67 -7.09
CA GLU A 574 25.98 -31.06 -6.64
C GLU A 574 24.66 -31.70 -7.11
N ILE A 575 23.67 -30.91 -7.51
CA ILE A 575 22.31 -31.39 -7.82
C ILE A 575 22.21 -31.79 -9.29
N THR A 576 22.90 -32.88 -9.65
CA THR A 576 22.97 -33.39 -11.02
C THR A 576 22.53 -34.85 -11.11
N ILE A 577 22.15 -35.27 -12.32
CA ILE A 577 21.84 -36.69 -12.61
C ILE A 577 23.05 -37.59 -12.31
N ALA A 578 24.26 -37.12 -12.64
CA ALA A 578 25.51 -37.85 -12.38
C ALA A 578 25.74 -38.11 -10.88
N ASN A 579 25.25 -37.22 -10.01
CA ASN A 579 25.31 -37.37 -8.56
C ASN A 579 24.12 -38.14 -7.96
N GLY A 580 23.27 -38.75 -8.81
CA GLY A 580 22.17 -39.61 -8.39
C GLY A 580 20.84 -38.90 -8.12
N TYR A 581 20.74 -37.61 -8.43
CA TYR A 581 19.48 -36.88 -8.35
C TYR A 581 18.61 -37.17 -9.57
N LYS A 582 17.30 -37.29 -9.37
CA LYS A 582 16.35 -37.37 -10.49
C LYS A 582 16.15 -35.98 -11.12
N PRO A 583 16.00 -35.89 -12.44
CA PRO A 583 15.61 -34.64 -13.09
C PRO A 583 14.18 -34.23 -12.70
N TYR A 584 13.87 -32.95 -12.81
CA TYR A 584 12.50 -32.43 -12.76
C TYR A 584 11.60 -33.24 -13.72
N PRO A 585 10.31 -33.47 -13.42
CA PRO A 585 9.59 -33.12 -12.19
C PRO A 585 9.79 -34.12 -11.03
N ASP A 586 10.44 -35.26 -11.30
CA ASP A 586 10.66 -36.34 -10.32
C ASP A 586 11.73 -36.02 -9.27
N GLY A 587 12.52 -34.97 -9.47
CA GLY A 587 13.54 -34.52 -8.54
C GLY A 587 14.07 -33.12 -8.83
N PRO A 588 15.05 -32.66 -8.03
CA PRO A 588 15.50 -31.28 -8.03
C PRO A 588 16.57 -30.95 -9.09
N ALA A 589 17.05 -31.94 -9.84
CA ALA A 589 18.05 -31.70 -10.89
C ALA A 589 17.41 -31.12 -12.15
N ARG A 590 18.19 -30.38 -12.94
CA ARG A 590 17.73 -29.78 -14.20
C ARG A 590 17.20 -30.84 -15.16
N HIS A 591 16.03 -30.58 -15.76
CA HIS A 591 15.49 -31.43 -16.81
C HIS A 591 16.42 -31.45 -18.05
N PRO A 592 16.70 -32.61 -18.67
CA PRO A 592 17.55 -32.73 -19.86
C PRO A 592 17.19 -31.83 -21.04
N THR A 593 15.90 -31.64 -21.26
CA THR A 593 15.35 -30.80 -22.33
C THR A 593 15.15 -29.35 -21.92
N SER A 594 15.54 -28.91 -20.71
CA SER A 594 15.35 -27.52 -20.26
C SER A 594 16.12 -26.54 -21.15
N ILE A 595 15.43 -25.50 -21.62
CA ILE A 595 15.97 -24.46 -22.50
C ILE A 595 15.88 -23.12 -21.78
N GLN A 596 17.01 -22.45 -21.58
CA GLN A 596 17.05 -21.09 -21.08
C GLN A 596 16.89 -20.11 -22.25
N ARG A 597 15.75 -19.43 -22.33
CA ARG A 597 15.50 -18.30 -23.24
C ARG A 597 16.20 -17.04 -22.73
N GLY A 598 16.11 -15.93 -23.46
CA GLY A 598 16.68 -14.66 -22.99
C GLY A 598 17.05 -13.70 -24.11
N SER A 599 17.12 -12.41 -23.78
CA SER A 599 17.69 -11.42 -24.69
C SER A 599 19.19 -11.59 -24.87
N VAL A 600 19.67 -11.40 -26.10
CA VAL A 600 21.09 -11.31 -26.48
C VAL A 600 21.48 -9.88 -26.89
N ASP A 601 20.73 -8.88 -26.43
CA ASP A 601 21.11 -7.48 -26.55
C ASP A 601 22.52 -7.22 -25.97
N PHE A 602 23.09 -6.08 -26.32
CA PHE A 602 24.37 -5.65 -25.78
C PHE A 602 24.14 -4.79 -24.55
N PHE A 603 23.37 -5.29 -23.59
CA PHE A 603 23.12 -4.71 -22.27
C PHE A 603 24.33 -3.94 -21.72
N SER A 604 25.54 -4.50 -21.86
CA SER A 604 26.79 -3.84 -21.44
C SER A 604 27.05 -2.46 -22.04
N VAL A 605 26.38 -2.02 -23.10
CA VAL A 605 26.53 -0.71 -23.75
C VAL A 605 25.48 0.25 -23.20
N ALA A 606 24.22 -0.15 -23.28
CA ALA A 606 23.03 0.52 -22.76
C ALA A 606 21.91 -0.52 -22.56
N VAL A 607 20.92 -0.16 -21.76
CA VAL A 607 19.63 -0.88 -21.61
C VAL A 607 18.50 0.01 -22.13
N GLY A 608 17.27 -0.47 -22.14
CA GLY A 608 16.14 0.24 -22.74
C GLY A 608 15.91 -0.16 -24.20
N ASP A 609 15.02 0.56 -24.89
CA ASP A 609 14.82 0.35 -26.31
C ASP A 609 16.12 0.68 -27.09
N PRO A 610 16.69 -0.28 -27.84
CA PRO A 610 17.94 -0.06 -28.58
C PRO A 610 17.83 1.01 -29.69
N THR A 611 16.62 1.49 -29.99
CA THR A 611 16.34 2.55 -30.97
C THR A 611 16.18 3.93 -30.34
N THR A 612 16.03 4.06 -29.02
CA THR A 612 15.88 5.36 -28.34
C THR A 612 16.82 5.53 -27.14
N PRO A 613 18.13 5.27 -27.27
CA PRO A 613 19.03 5.30 -26.12
C PRO A 613 19.12 6.72 -25.50
N GLY A 614 18.65 6.86 -24.25
CA GLY A 614 18.74 8.09 -23.48
C GLY A 614 17.51 9.01 -23.55
N TYR A 615 16.41 8.57 -24.16
CA TYR A 615 15.11 9.26 -24.18
C TYR A 615 13.96 8.28 -24.43
N ALA A 616 12.78 8.57 -23.85
CA ALA A 616 11.66 7.65 -23.88
C ALA A 616 11.04 7.41 -25.28
N SER A 617 10.73 6.15 -25.54
CA SER A 617 9.97 5.61 -26.67
C SER A 617 8.47 5.89 -26.56
N LEU A 618 8.11 7.18 -26.53
CA LEU A 618 6.71 7.62 -26.43
C LEU A 618 5.82 7.05 -27.57
N PRO A 619 4.52 6.81 -27.33
CA PRO A 619 3.64 6.28 -28.34
C PRO A 619 3.52 7.16 -29.60
N GLY A 620 3.43 6.50 -30.76
CA GLY A 620 3.19 7.13 -32.06
C GLY A 620 4.43 7.39 -32.93
N GLU A 621 4.20 7.94 -34.12
CA GLU A 621 5.21 7.99 -35.20
C GLU A 621 6.24 9.13 -35.08
N ASN A 622 6.09 10.03 -34.11
CA ASN A 622 6.90 11.24 -34.00
C ASN A 622 8.20 11.07 -33.18
N VAL A 623 8.47 9.88 -32.65
CA VAL A 623 9.70 9.60 -31.90
C VAL A 623 10.83 9.29 -32.87
N GLU A 624 11.93 10.04 -32.77
CA GLU A 624 13.14 9.79 -33.55
C GLU A 624 13.78 8.47 -33.10
N ARG A 625 14.07 7.57 -34.04
CA ARG A 625 14.65 6.25 -33.76
C ARG A 625 16.01 6.09 -34.43
N GLN A 626 16.98 5.61 -33.65
CA GLN A 626 18.34 5.32 -34.07
C GLN A 626 18.46 3.89 -34.62
N ASN A 627 19.54 3.64 -35.36
CA ASN A 627 19.88 2.28 -35.80
C ASN A 627 20.33 1.44 -34.58
N PRO A 628 19.68 0.29 -34.30
CA PRO A 628 19.96 -0.51 -33.12
C PRO A 628 21.26 -1.34 -33.20
N GLU A 629 21.98 -1.35 -34.33
CA GLU A 629 23.19 -2.18 -34.53
C GLU A 629 24.32 -1.99 -33.50
N HIS A 630 24.29 -0.89 -32.75
CA HIS A 630 25.24 -0.64 -31.67
C HIS A 630 24.89 -1.39 -30.38
N ALA A 631 23.63 -1.84 -30.25
CA ALA A 631 23.04 -2.43 -29.06
C ALA A 631 22.50 -3.85 -29.28
N ILE A 632 22.46 -4.38 -30.51
CA ILE A 632 22.00 -5.77 -30.77
C ILE A 632 22.94 -6.55 -31.71
N PRO A 633 22.95 -7.91 -31.67
CA PRO A 633 23.77 -8.75 -32.54
C PRO A 633 23.46 -8.66 -34.04
N LYS A 634 24.46 -9.03 -34.85
CA LYS A 634 24.38 -9.14 -36.31
C LYS A 634 24.50 -10.59 -36.82
N ILE A 635 24.68 -11.54 -35.91
CA ILE A 635 24.78 -12.97 -36.23
C ILE A 635 23.65 -13.75 -35.53
N PRO A 636 23.11 -14.80 -36.17
CA PRO A 636 22.04 -15.59 -35.59
C PRO A 636 22.54 -16.40 -34.39
N SER A 637 21.69 -16.56 -33.40
CA SER A 637 21.94 -17.38 -32.22
C SER A 637 20.70 -18.12 -31.74
N LEU A 638 20.88 -19.28 -31.12
CA LEU A 638 19.81 -20.09 -30.54
C LEU A 638 20.20 -20.64 -29.16
N PRO A 639 19.27 -20.66 -28.18
CA PRO A 639 19.41 -21.46 -26.98
C PRO A 639 18.98 -22.90 -27.27
N ILE A 640 19.67 -23.89 -26.67
CA ILE A 640 19.28 -25.30 -26.76
C ILE A 640 19.41 -25.98 -25.41
N SER A 641 18.71 -27.10 -25.27
CA SER A 641 18.84 -27.95 -24.09
C SER A 641 20.18 -28.69 -24.08
N TYR A 642 20.62 -29.19 -22.93
CA TYR A 642 21.85 -29.98 -22.89
C TYR A 642 21.68 -31.36 -23.53
N ALA A 643 20.45 -31.88 -23.57
CA ALA A 643 20.12 -33.06 -24.38
C ALA A 643 20.37 -32.79 -25.87
N ASP A 644 19.89 -31.67 -26.41
CA ASP A 644 20.12 -31.29 -27.80
C ASP A 644 21.58 -30.89 -28.07
N ALA A 645 22.31 -30.36 -27.08
CA ALA A 645 23.72 -30.00 -27.23
C ALA A 645 24.65 -31.21 -27.36
N THR A 646 24.25 -32.35 -26.77
CA THR A 646 25.10 -33.55 -26.67
C THR A 646 25.60 -34.05 -28.04
N PRO A 647 24.75 -34.27 -29.07
CA PRO A 647 25.23 -34.72 -30.38
C PRO A 647 26.17 -33.73 -31.09
N PHE A 648 25.99 -32.43 -30.87
CA PHE A 648 26.89 -31.41 -31.45
C PHE A 648 28.26 -31.41 -30.76
N LEU A 649 28.30 -31.62 -29.44
CA LEU A 649 29.54 -31.75 -28.70
C LEU A 649 30.25 -33.09 -28.99
N GLU A 650 29.51 -34.18 -29.19
CA GLU A 650 30.08 -35.46 -29.64
C GLU A 650 30.76 -35.33 -31.00
N ALA A 651 30.21 -34.53 -31.92
CA ALA A 651 30.83 -34.25 -33.21
C ALA A 651 32.18 -33.49 -33.13
N LEU A 652 32.54 -32.98 -31.94
CA LEU A 652 33.85 -32.39 -31.64
C LEU A 652 34.83 -33.40 -31.03
N ASN A 653 34.39 -34.60 -30.63
CA ASN A 653 35.30 -35.63 -30.12
C ASN A 653 36.38 -35.96 -31.17
N GLY A 654 37.62 -36.09 -30.71
CA GLY A 654 38.81 -36.21 -31.57
C GLY A 654 39.19 -34.96 -32.40
N CYS A 655 38.44 -33.86 -32.38
CA CYS A 655 38.68 -32.66 -33.20
C CYS A 655 39.17 -31.47 -32.36
N GLY A 656 40.38 -30.95 -32.66
CA GLY A 656 40.94 -29.80 -31.95
C GLY A 656 41.59 -30.16 -30.60
N LEU A 657 41.79 -29.14 -29.76
CA LEU A 657 42.52 -29.25 -28.49
C LEU A 657 41.63 -29.84 -27.40
N LEU A 658 42.21 -30.64 -26.49
CA LEU A 658 41.55 -31.07 -25.26
C LEU A 658 41.49 -29.92 -24.23
N PRO A 659 40.54 -29.94 -23.28
CA PRO A 659 40.47 -28.96 -22.19
C PRO A 659 41.83 -28.69 -21.50
N GLU A 660 42.61 -29.74 -21.23
CA GLU A 660 43.95 -29.64 -20.63
C GLU A 660 44.99 -28.93 -21.52
N ASP A 661 44.83 -28.99 -22.85
CA ASP A 661 45.76 -28.41 -23.84
C ASP A 661 45.43 -26.94 -24.16
N VAL A 662 44.14 -26.56 -24.07
CA VAL A 662 43.70 -25.17 -24.21
C VAL A 662 44.28 -24.34 -23.06
N GLY A 663 44.21 -24.85 -21.85
CA GLY A 663 44.45 -24.10 -20.62
C GLY A 663 43.22 -23.28 -20.20
N GLY A 664 43.31 -22.57 -19.09
CA GLY A 664 42.17 -21.87 -18.47
C GLY A 664 42.24 -21.97 -16.95
N GLU A 665 41.41 -21.20 -16.25
CA GLU A 665 41.39 -21.25 -14.79
C GLU A 665 40.60 -22.49 -14.31
N ASN A 666 41.13 -23.20 -13.32
CA ASN A 666 40.42 -24.25 -12.56
C ASN A 666 39.76 -25.38 -13.38
N GLY A 667 40.27 -25.71 -14.57
CA GLY A 667 39.76 -26.84 -15.37
C GLY A 667 38.36 -26.61 -15.97
N GLU A 668 37.91 -25.35 -16.04
CA GLU A 668 36.53 -24.99 -16.38
C GLU A 668 36.10 -25.32 -17.82
N TRP A 669 37.04 -25.65 -18.71
CA TRP A 669 36.76 -26.07 -20.09
C TRP A 669 36.10 -27.46 -20.18
N LYS A 670 36.33 -28.33 -19.18
CA LYS A 670 35.64 -29.62 -19.09
C LYS A 670 34.27 -29.42 -18.44
N GLY A 671 33.19 -29.77 -19.13
CA GLY A 671 31.83 -29.82 -18.57
C GLY A 671 31.47 -31.18 -17.96
N CYS A 672 30.19 -31.40 -17.65
CA CYS A 672 29.69 -32.56 -16.91
C CYS A 672 28.86 -33.57 -17.72
N LEU A 673 28.67 -33.35 -19.03
CA LEU A 673 28.01 -34.33 -19.91
C LEU A 673 28.87 -35.59 -20.13
N GLU A 674 28.22 -36.76 -20.02
CA GLU A 674 28.81 -38.08 -20.24
C GLU A 674 29.19 -38.28 -21.72
N GLY A 675 30.31 -38.96 -21.99
CA GLY A 675 30.75 -39.26 -23.37
C GLY A 675 31.35 -38.09 -24.15
N ILE A 676 31.36 -36.87 -23.59
CA ILE A 676 31.87 -35.67 -24.25
C ILE A 676 33.32 -35.38 -23.86
N GLU A 677 34.21 -35.23 -24.84
CA GLU A 677 35.62 -34.87 -24.61
C GLU A 677 35.80 -33.37 -24.33
N TYR A 678 34.87 -32.52 -24.77
CA TYR A 678 34.92 -31.04 -24.72
C TYR A 678 36.08 -30.44 -25.52
N ARG A 679 36.35 -31.00 -26.69
CA ARG A 679 37.39 -30.45 -27.56
C ARG A 679 36.94 -29.18 -28.29
N THR A 680 37.90 -28.34 -28.64
CA THR A 680 37.64 -27.03 -29.25
C THR A 680 37.08 -27.10 -30.68
N GLY A 681 37.29 -28.20 -31.40
CA GLY A 681 37.08 -28.24 -32.86
C GLY A 681 38.16 -27.47 -33.64
N PRO A 682 37.92 -27.12 -34.91
CA PRO A 682 36.63 -27.27 -35.61
C PRO A 682 36.18 -28.71 -35.86
N SER A 683 34.87 -28.96 -35.88
CA SER A 683 34.30 -30.26 -36.27
C SER A 683 34.52 -30.56 -37.76
N VAL A 684 34.62 -31.86 -38.09
CA VAL A 684 34.59 -32.31 -39.49
C VAL A 684 33.16 -32.21 -40.06
N ALA A 685 32.15 -32.57 -39.27
CA ALA A 685 30.75 -32.41 -39.61
C ALA A 685 30.37 -30.92 -39.66
N LYS A 686 29.47 -30.55 -40.57
CA LYS A 686 28.90 -29.21 -40.64
C LYS A 686 27.63 -29.12 -39.81
N VAL A 687 27.33 -27.91 -39.34
CA VAL A 687 26.10 -27.56 -38.62
C VAL A 687 25.36 -26.50 -39.43
N SER A 688 24.04 -26.66 -39.60
CA SER A 688 23.17 -25.60 -40.10
C SER A 688 22.38 -24.98 -38.97
N LEU A 689 22.41 -23.65 -38.87
CA LEU A 689 21.67 -22.85 -37.90
C LEU A 689 20.78 -21.86 -38.66
N VAL A 690 19.49 -21.94 -38.41
CA VAL A 690 18.47 -21.03 -38.94
C VAL A 690 17.80 -20.32 -37.76
N ASN A 691 17.77 -18.99 -37.81
CA ASN A 691 16.96 -18.14 -36.93
C ASN A 691 16.19 -17.15 -37.79
N GLN A 692 14.87 -17.12 -37.66
CA GLN A 692 13.98 -16.18 -38.31
C GLN A 692 12.99 -15.63 -37.28
N GLY A 693 12.99 -14.31 -37.12
CA GLY A 693 12.05 -13.57 -36.27
C GLY A 693 11.48 -12.33 -36.96
N ASP A 694 10.32 -11.91 -36.48
CA ASP A 694 9.58 -10.71 -36.87
C ASP A 694 10.02 -9.53 -36.00
N TYR A 695 10.79 -8.59 -36.54
CA TYR A 695 11.18 -7.36 -35.84
C TYR A 695 10.15 -6.26 -36.09
N ARG A 696 9.60 -5.68 -35.02
CA ARG A 696 8.59 -4.63 -35.12
C ARG A 696 8.62 -3.70 -33.92
N ILE A 697 8.10 -2.50 -34.12
CA ILE A 697 7.75 -1.59 -33.02
C ILE A 697 6.38 -2.01 -32.50
N SER A 698 6.28 -2.32 -31.22
CA SER A 698 5.05 -2.78 -30.56
C SER A 698 4.88 -2.16 -29.17
N PRO A 699 3.64 -1.99 -28.70
CA PRO A 699 3.38 -1.36 -27.42
C PRO A 699 3.71 -2.30 -26.25
N ILE A 700 4.21 -1.70 -25.16
CA ILE A 700 4.39 -2.29 -23.83
C ILE A 700 3.67 -1.43 -22.79
N TYR A 701 3.28 -2.01 -21.66
CA TYR A 701 2.38 -1.40 -20.68
C TYR A 701 2.88 -1.55 -19.25
N ASN A 702 3.58 -0.54 -18.75
CA ASN A 702 3.88 -0.48 -17.31
C ASN A 702 2.60 -0.19 -16.51
N VAL A 703 2.47 -0.83 -15.34
CA VAL A 703 1.38 -0.55 -14.39
C VAL A 703 1.92 0.29 -13.24
N ILE A 704 1.41 1.51 -13.09
CA ILE A 704 1.90 2.49 -12.12
C ILE A 704 0.82 2.83 -11.11
N GLY A 705 1.02 2.41 -9.85
CA GLY A 705 0.19 2.75 -8.69
C GLY A 705 0.80 3.91 -7.90
N THR A 706 -0.03 4.81 -7.39
CA THR A 706 0.39 6.00 -6.64
C THR A 706 -0.38 6.15 -5.33
N ILE A 707 0.36 6.44 -4.26
CA ILE A 707 -0.19 6.81 -2.95
C ILE A 707 0.42 8.16 -2.58
N GLU A 708 -0.42 9.18 -2.45
CA GLU A 708 0.03 10.54 -2.19
C GLU A 708 0.54 10.73 -0.76
N GLY A 709 1.67 11.43 -0.63
CA GLY A 709 2.30 11.74 0.64
C GLY A 709 1.97 13.13 1.18
N GLU A 710 2.55 13.48 2.32
CA GLU A 710 2.59 14.87 2.82
C GLU A 710 3.58 15.76 2.04
N THR A 711 4.56 15.15 1.38
CA THR A 711 5.61 15.81 0.61
C THR A 711 5.75 15.21 -0.78
N ASP A 712 6.40 15.97 -1.68
CA ASP A 712 6.72 15.49 -3.03
C ASP A 712 7.87 14.48 -3.06
N GLU A 713 8.58 14.23 -1.95
CA GLU A 713 9.58 13.16 -1.87
C GLU A 713 8.89 11.81 -2.11
N MET A 714 9.54 10.89 -2.82
CA MET A 714 8.94 9.60 -3.16
C MET A 714 9.82 8.39 -2.85
N VAL A 715 9.20 7.28 -2.48
CA VAL A 715 9.80 5.93 -2.46
C VAL A 715 9.19 5.15 -3.60
N MET A 716 10.03 4.53 -4.44
CA MET A 716 9.58 3.69 -5.54
C MET A 716 9.78 2.21 -5.21
N LEU A 717 8.82 1.37 -5.55
CA LEU A 717 8.91 -0.09 -5.50
C LEU A 717 8.69 -0.64 -6.90
N GLY A 718 9.50 -1.61 -7.32
CA GLY A 718 9.40 -2.19 -8.66
C GLY A 718 9.60 -3.70 -8.71
N ASN A 719 8.90 -4.32 -9.67
CA ASN A 719 8.95 -5.71 -10.08
C ASN A 719 8.47 -5.75 -11.54
N HIS A 720 9.09 -6.50 -12.45
CA HIS A 720 8.51 -6.69 -13.78
C HIS A 720 7.41 -7.74 -13.78
N HIS A 721 6.58 -7.79 -14.83
CA HIS A 721 5.52 -8.78 -14.98
C HIS A 721 5.60 -9.58 -16.28
N ASP A 722 6.42 -9.18 -17.26
CA ASP A 722 6.63 -9.97 -18.45
C ASP A 722 7.56 -11.16 -18.18
N SER A 723 7.36 -12.28 -18.88
CA SER A 723 8.28 -13.41 -18.85
C SER A 723 8.41 -14.05 -20.24
N TRP A 724 9.48 -14.83 -20.47
CA TRP A 724 9.62 -15.62 -21.70
C TRP A 724 8.61 -16.79 -21.83
N CYS A 725 8.15 -17.30 -20.68
CA CYS A 725 7.32 -18.50 -20.55
C CYS A 725 6.16 -18.22 -19.57
N CYS A 726 5.86 -19.11 -18.63
CA CYS A 726 4.92 -18.85 -17.54
C CYS A 726 5.56 -18.20 -16.28
N GLY A 727 6.89 -18.23 -16.17
CA GLY A 727 7.64 -17.37 -15.25
C GLY A 727 7.26 -17.42 -13.77
N ALA A 728 7.00 -18.61 -13.20
CA ALA A 728 6.46 -18.70 -11.84
C ALA A 728 7.38 -18.13 -10.75
N ILE A 729 8.70 -18.19 -10.96
CA ILE A 729 9.68 -17.45 -10.18
C ILE A 729 9.93 -16.10 -10.84
N ASP A 730 10.41 -16.09 -12.07
CA ASP A 730 10.79 -14.90 -12.82
C ASP A 730 9.67 -14.48 -13.78
N PRO A 731 8.90 -13.41 -13.46
CA PRO A 731 8.95 -12.57 -12.25
C PRO A 731 7.82 -12.81 -11.25
N ILE A 732 6.96 -13.80 -11.48
CA ILE A 732 5.68 -13.91 -10.76
C ILE A 732 5.86 -14.12 -9.26
N SER A 733 6.99 -14.65 -8.80
CA SER A 733 7.28 -14.71 -7.36
C SER A 733 7.40 -13.33 -6.71
N GLY A 734 7.98 -12.35 -7.41
CA GLY A 734 7.99 -10.95 -6.99
C GLY A 734 6.64 -10.29 -7.18
N SER A 735 5.92 -10.56 -8.28
CA SER A 735 4.57 -10.01 -8.51
C SER A 735 3.57 -10.45 -7.44
N ALA A 736 3.64 -11.71 -7.02
CA ALA A 736 2.82 -12.23 -5.93
C ALA A 736 3.10 -11.50 -4.61
N ALA A 737 4.38 -11.22 -4.30
CA ALA A 737 4.75 -10.43 -3.14
C ALA A 737 4.31 -8.97 -3.27
N MET A 738 4.48 -8.35 -4.45
CA MET A 738 4.02 -6.99 -4.75
C MET A 738 2.52 -6.85 -4.49
N ASN A 739 1.71 -7.78 -4.98
CA ASN A 739 0.26 -7.75 -4.78
C ASN A 739 -0.14 -7.73 -3.29
N GLU A 740 0.54 -8.48 -2.43
CA GLU A 740 0.28 -8.44 -0.98
C GLU A 740 0.79 -7.15 -0.32
N VAL A 741 1.90 -6.58 -0.80
CA VAL A 741 2.37 -5.25 -0.37
C VAL A 741 1.36 -4.18 -0.74
N VAL A 742 0.87 -4.15 -1.99
CA VAL A 742 -0.15 -3.19 -2.44
C VAL A 742 -1.44 -3.35 -1.65
N ARG A 743 -1.88 -4.58 -1.38
CA ARG A 743 -3.06 -4.83 -0.54
C ARG A 743 -2.88 -4.31 0.90
N GLY A 744 -1.70 -4.53 1.48
CA GLY A 744 -1.35 -3.99 2.79
C GLY A 744 -1.40 -2.47 2.81
N LEU A 745 -0.80 -1.81 1.81
CA LEU A 745 -0.83 -0.35 1.66
C LEU A 745 -2.24 0.19 1.46
N GLY A 746 -3.07 -0.48 0.64
CA GLY A 746 -4.48 -0.14 0.46
C GLY A 746 -5.27 -0.17 1.77
N THR A 747 -5.00 -1.17 2.62
CA THR A 747 -5.61 -1.27 3.95
C THR A 747 -5.16 -0.13 4.88
N LEU A 748 -3.90 0.31 4.79
CA LEU A 748 -3.40 1.48 5.54
C LEU A 748 -4.08 2.78 5.11
N ILE A 749 -4.24 3.00 3.82
CA ILE A 749 -4.92 4.20 3.31
C ILE A 749 -6.38 4.22 3.78
N ALA A 750 -7.05 3.05 3.73
CA ALA A 750 -8.41 2.91 4.23
C ALA A 750 -8.53 3.19 5.74
N SER A 751 -7.48 2.95 6.53
CA SER A 751 -7.44 3.30 7.97
C SER A 751 -7.11 4.77 8.24
N GLY A 752 -6.91 5.58 7.18
CA GLY A 752 -6.58 6.99 7.26
C GLY A 752 -5.09 7.27 7.45
N TRP A 753 -4.20 6.26 7.33
CA TRP A 753 -2.76 6.49 7.31
C TRP A 753 -2.39 7.31 6.08
N LYS A 754 -1.63 8.38 6.30
CA LYS A 754 -1.04 9.19 5.22
C LYS A 754 0.48 9.14 5.35
N PRO A 755 1.20 8.62 4.35
CA PRO A 755 2.66 8.59 4.43
C PRO A 755 3.25 10.00 4.32
N PHE A 756 4.41 10.21 4.92
CA PHE A 756 5.16 11.46 4.80
C PHE A 756 5.66 11.70 3.36
N ARG A 757 6.03 10.63 2.66
CA ARG A 757 6.48 10.61 1.26
C ARG A 757 5.47 9.91 0.38
N LYS A 758 5.38 10.33 -0.88
CA LYS A 758 4.67 9.61 -1.92
C LYS A 758 5.21 8.18 -2.06
N ILE A 759 4.35 7.21 -2.29
CA ILE A 759 4.75 5.85 -2.68
C ILE A 759 4.35 5.66 -4.14
N VAL A 760 5.30 5.23 -4.97
CA VAL A 760 5.06 4.83 -6.36
C VAL A 760 5.35 3.34 -6.48
N LEU A 761 4.32 2.60 -6.89
CA LEU A 761 4.36 1.17 -7.13
C LEU A 761 4.45 0.97 -8.64
N ALA A 762 5.39 0.15 -9.11
CA ALA A 762 5.57 -0.09 -10.53
C ALA A 762 5.64 -1.58 -10.84
N SER A 763 4.78 -2.02 -11.74
CA SER A 763 4.92 -3.30 -12.42
C SER A 763 5.43 -3.06 -13.83
N TRP A 764 6.69 -3.41 -14.08
CA TRP A 764 7.39 -3.10 -15.33
C TRP A 764 7.08 -4.13 -16.42
N ASP A 765 6.95 -3.67 -17.67
CA ASP A 765 6.81 -4.54 -18.83
C ASP A 765 8.12 -4.58 -19.61
N ASN A 766 8.34 -5.64 -20.37
CA ASN A 766 9.47 -5.83 -21.27
C ASN A 766 10.85 -5.73 -20.59
N GLU A 767 10.96 -6.21 -19.34
CA GLU A 767 12.25 -6.38 -18.66
C GLU A 767 13.11 -7.38 -19.41
N GLU A 768 12.49 -8.47 -19.87
CA GLU A 768 13.18 -9.66 -20.37
C GLU A 768 13.99 -9.40 -21.66
N TYR A 769 13.57 -8.38 -22.43
CA TYR A 769 14.30 -7.94 -23.62
C TYR A 769 15.51 -7.05 -23.32
N GLY A 770 15.57 -6.41 -22.15
CA GLY A 770 16.64 -5.48 -21.80
C GLY A 770 16.22 -4.33 -20.90
N LEU A 771 15.41 -4.60 -19.87
CA LEU A 771 14.94 -3.62 -18.88
C LEU A 771 14.15 -2.47 -19.51
N VAL A 772 13.37 -2.76 -20.55
CA VAL A 772 12.83 -1.72 -21.43
C VAL A 772 11.83 -0.86 -20.69
N GLY A 773 10.76 -1.43 -20.13
CA GLY A 773 9.71 -0.64 -19.49
C GLY A 773 10.19 0.24 -18.34
N SER A 774 11.05 -0.28 -17.46
CA SER A 774 11.63 0.52 -16.37
C SER A 774 12.56 1.61 -16.90
N THR A 775 13.38 1.32 -17.90
CA THR A 775 14.30 2.29 -18.51
C THR A 775 13.54 3.42 -19.19
N GLU A 776 12.55 3.12 -20.03
CA GLU A 776 11.74 4.13 -20.71
C GLU A 776 11.02 5.04 -19.69
N TYR A 777 10.48 4.46 -18.60
CA TYR A 777 9.87 5.24 -17.52
C TYR A 777 10.88 6.12 -16.77
N GLY A 778 12.07 5.58 -16.48
CA GLY A 778 13.15 6.33 -15.87
C GLY A 778 13.63 7.49 -16.73
N GLU A 779 13.62 7.34 -18.06
CA GLU A 779 14.01 8.37 -19.02
C GLU A 779 12.91 9.44 -19.23
N ASP A 780 11.63 9.04 -19.29
CA ASP A 780 10.49 9.98 -19.39
C ASP A 780 10.37 10.86 -18.13
N HIS A 781 10.46 10.23 -16.96
CA HIS A 781 10.26 10.89 -15.67
C HIS A 781 11.57 11.32 -14.98
N ALA A 782 12.69 11.35 -15.71
CA ALA A 782 14.03 11.57 -15.16
C ALA A 782 14.13 12.83 -14.28
N LEU A 783 13.49 13.93 -14.68
CA LEU A 783 13.51 15.19 -13.93
C LEU A 783 12.83 15.09 -12.57
N GLU A 784 11.67 14.44 -12.51
CA GLU A 784 10.92 14.25 -11.27
C GLU A 784 11.64 13.24 -10.37
N ILE A 785 11.94 12.05 -10.90
CA ILE A 785 12.59 10.96 -10.17
C ILE A 785 13.92 11.43 -9.59
N SER A 786 14.78 12.06 -10.41
CA SER A 786 16.05 12.57 -9.92
C SER A 786 15.83 13.58 -8.80
N LYS A 787 14.85 14.48 -8.89
CA LYS A 787 14.66 15.53 -7.88
C LYS A 787 14.13 14.99 -6.54
N THR A 788 13.20 14.04 -6.57
CA THR A 788 12.38 13.71 -5.39
C THR A 788 12.46 12.27 -4.91
N CYS A 789 12.94 11.32 -5.72
CA CYS A 789 13.05 9.92 -5.31
C CYS A 789 14.15 9.73 -4.25
N VAL A 790 13.79 9.16 -3.10
CA VAL A 790 14.73 8.88 -2.00
C VAL A 790 15.33 7.48 -2.09
N ALA A 791 14.59 6.52 -2.64
CA ALA A 791 15.03 5.15 -2.84
C ALA A 791 14.16 4.40 -3.86
N TYR A 792 14.77 3.46 -4.57
CA TYR A 792 14.09 2.46 -5.40
C TYR A 792 14.29 1.06 -4.78
N LEU A 793 13.20 0.36 -4.49
CA LEU A 793 13.19 -0.97 -3.87
C LEU A 793 12.75 -2.02 -4.89
N ASN A 794 13.67 -2.86 -5.35
CA ASN A 794 13.42 -3.91 -6.32
C ASN A 794 13.19 -5.26 -5.64
N VAL A 795 12.15 -5.95 -6.07
CA VAL A 795 12.00 -7.40 -5.86
C VAL A 795 11.55 -7.96 -7.20
N ASP A 796 12.53 -8.43 -7.96
CA ASP A 796 12.29 -9.15 -9.20
C ASP A 796 11.72 -10.55 -8.88
N GLU A 797 12.56 -11.37 -8.27
CA GLU A 797 12.22 -12.69 -7.77
C GLU A 797 12.18 -12.66 -6.24
N SER A 798 11.11 -13.19 -5.62
CA SER A 798 11.10 -13.38 -4.16
C SER A 798 12.12 -14.44 -3.73
N THR A 799 12.32 -15.47 -4.55
CA THR A 799 13.25 -16.57 -4.30
C THR A 799 13.50 -17.37 -5.58
N ASN A 800 14.73 -17.78 -5.83
CA ASN A 800 15.05 -18.74 -6.90
C ASN A 800 15.30 -20.16 -6.35
N GLY A 801 14.71 -20.47 -5.19
CA GLY A 801 14.93 -21.70 -4.44
C GLY A 801 15.98 -21.58 -3.34
N GLY A 802 16.71 -20.46 -3.25
CA GLY A 802 17.64 -20.19 -2.16
C GLY A 802 16.96 -20.09 -0.79
N ALA A 803 17.67 -20.47 0.27
CA ALA A 803 17.21 -20.44 1.65
C ALA A 803 17.58 -19.15 2.42
N ILE A 804 18.66 -18.47 2.01
CA ILE A 804 19.17 -17.28 2.71
C ILE A 804 18.98 -16.03 1.85
N LEU A 805 18.52 -14.94 2.48
CA LEU A 805 18.34 -13.64 1.84
C LEU A 805 19.68 -13.08 1.37
N GLY A 806 19.75 -12.74 0.10
CA GLY A 806 20.77 -11.88 -0.50
C GLY A 806 20.18 -10.48 -0.75
N ALA A 807 21.04 -9.47 -0.64
CA ALA A 807 20.72 -8.12 -1.04
C ALA A 807 21.89 -7.53 -1.81
N THR A 808 21.61 -6.79 -2.90
CA THR A 808 22.59 -5.96 -3.58
C THR A 808 22.04 -4.56 -3.73
N GLY A 809 22.87 -3.52 -3.61
CA GLY A 809 22.32 -2.16 -3.58
C GLY A 809 23.29 -1.08 -3.13
N SER A 810 22.71 0.10 -2.91
CA SER A 810 23.35 1.23 -2.26
C SER A 810 23.67 0.89 -0.79
N PRO A 811 24.93 1.10 -0.34
CA PRO A 811 25.28 0.98 1.07
C PRO A 811 24.47 1.90 2.00
N LEU A 812 23.82 2.96 1.48
CA LEU A 812 22.98 3.86 2.28
C LEU A 812 21.82 3.13 2.96
N LEU A 813 21.29 2.10 2.30
CA LEU A 813 20.12 1.33 2.74
C LEU A 813 20.47 0.21 3.73
N ALA A 814 21.75 -0.10 3.95
CA ALA A 814 22.18 -1.26 4.72
C ALA A 814 21.65 -1.24 6.15
N HIS A 815 21.66 -0.07 6.81
CA HIS A 815 21.16 0.06 8.17
C HIS A 815 19.65 -0.18 8.27
N SER A 816 18.89 0.46 7.37
CA SER A 816 17.43 0.26 7.29
C SER A 816 17.09 -1.21 6.99
N LEU A 817 17.83 -1.87 6.11
CA LEU A 817 17.63 -3.28 5.79
C LEU A 817 17.86 -4.16 7.02
N ILE A 818 18.97 -3.98 7.72
CA ILE A 818 19.32 -4.79 8.91
C ILE A 818 18.24 -4.68 9.98
N GLU A 819 17.78 -3.47 10.29
CA GLU A 819 16.71 -3.28 11.28
C GLU A 819 15.40 -3.96 10.88
N VAL A 820 15.04 -3.94 9.59
CA VAL A 820 13.85 -4.64 9.11
C VAL A 820 14.05 -6.14 9.18
N MET A 821 15.19 -6.68 8.73
CA MET A 821 15.52 -8.11 8.80
C MET A 821 15.46 -8.67 10.23
N GLN A 822 15.75 -7.84 11.24
CA GLN A 822 15.65 -8.21 12.66
C GLN A 822 14.21 -8.38 13.15
N GLN A 823 13.21 -7.91 12.40
CA GLN A 823 11.80 -8.03 12.75
C GLN A 823 11.06 -9.06 11.91
N ILE A 824 11.63 -9.50 10.77
CA ILE A 824 11.00 -10.48 9.92
C ILE A 824 11.26 -11.89 10.47
N PRO A 825 10.21 -12.69 10.76
CA PRO A 825 10.38 -14.08 11.18
C PRO A 825 11.17 -14.89 10.16
N SER A 826 12.04 -15.77 10.64
CA SER A 826 12.82 -16.67 9.80
C SER A 826 11.90 -17.63 9.02
N PRO A 827 12.12 -17.81 7.70
CA PRO A 827 11.45 -18.85 6.93
C PRO A 827 12.02 -20.25 7.21
N LEU A 828 13.17 -20.35 7.88
CA LEU A 828 13.91 -21.61 8.11
C LEU A 828 13.65 -22.20 9.50
N GLU A 829 13.65 -21.36 10.53
CA GLU A 829 13.60 -21.80 11.93
C GLU A 829 12.61 -20.96 12.75
N GLU A 830 11.72 -21.62 13.48
CA GLU A 830 10.75 -20.95 14.35
C GLU A 830 11.44 -20.20 15.51
N GLY A 831 10.94 -19.00 15.83
CA GLY A 831 11.50 -18.15 16.88
C GLY A 831 12.79 -17.39 16.50
N LYS A 832 13.30 -17.58 15.27
CA LYS A 832 14.42 -16.84 14.69
C LYS A 832 13.93 -15.76 13.71
N THR A 833 14.87 -14.96 13.20
CA THR A 833 14.62 -13.88 12.24
C THR A 833 15.43 -14.06 10.97
N VAL A 834 15.00 -13.42 9.88
CA VAL A 834 15.75 -13.38 8.61
C VAL A 834 17.17 -12.85 8.84
N TYR A 835 17.34 -11.90 9.76
CA TYR A 835 18.68 -11.43 10.15
C TYR A 835 19.55 -12.52 10.78
N SER A 836 18.99 -13.36 11.65
CA SER A 836 19.76 -14.45 12.26
C SER A 836 20.12 -15.56 11.27
N ASP A 837 19.28 -15.81 10.26
CA ASP A 837 19.58 -16.75 9.17
C ASP A 837 20.74 -16.23 8.32
N TRP A 838 20.68 -14.94 7.98
CA TRP A 838 21.76 -14.26 7.27
C TRP A 838 23.07 -14.30 8.06
N LEU A 839 23.05 -13.99 9.36
CA LEU A 839 24.25 -13.96 10.21
C LEU A 839 24.89 -15.35 10.35
N SER A 840 24.07 -16.39 10.52
CA SER A 840 24.55 -17.77 10.70
C SER A 840 25.16 -18.38 9.44
N HIS A 841 24.86 -17.82 8.27
CA HIS A 841 25.28 -18.36 6.97
C HIS A 841 26.08 -17.38 6.09
N GLY A 842 26.22 -16.12 6.51
CA GLY A 842 26.70 -15.01 5.69
C GLY A 842 28.21 -14.78 5.67
N THR A 843 29.03 -15.53 6.42
CA THR A 843 30.39 -15.08 6.78
C THR A 843 31.56 -15.85 6.18
N LYS A 844 31.36 -16.98 5.47
CA LYS A 844 32.49 -17.83 5.03
C LYS A 844 32.66 -18.07 3.53
N ASP A 845 31.60 -18.03 2.73
CA ASP A 845 31.66 -18.53 1.35
C ASP A 845 32.09 -17.49 0.29
N TYR A 846 32.18 -16.18 0.63
CA TYR A 846 32.37 -15.12 -0.37
C TYR A 846 33.63 -14.24 -0.23
N GLY A 847 34.53 -14.54 0.71
CA GLY A 847 35.84 -13.88 0.80
C GLY A 847 35.78 -12.38 1.13
N GLU A 848 36.03 -12.05 2.40
CA GLU A 848 36.33 -10.71 2.95
C GLU A 848 35.22 -9.62 2.82
N GLN A 849 34.17 -9.66 3.67
CA GLN A 849 33.69 -8.60 4.61
C GLN A 849 32.20 -8.74 5.01
N ASP A 850 31.88 -8.23 6.21
CA ASP A 850 30.58 -8.26 6.93
C ASP A 850 29.53 -7.26 6.40
N ASP A 851 29.34 -7.14 5.08
CA ASP A 851 28.36 -6.18 4.53
C ASP A 851 27.01 -6.84 4.24
N ALA A 852 25.93 -6.29 4.81
CA ALA A 852 24.55 -6.77 4.59
C ALA A 852 24.05 -6.56 3.16
N ILE A 853 24.68 -5.65 2.41
CA ILE A 853 24.34 -5.31 1.02
C ILE A 853 25.59 -5.49 0.15
N GLY A 854 25.51 -6.36 -0.86
CA GLY A 854 26.54 -6.52 -1.87
C GLY A 854 26.50 -5.43 -2.94
N VAL A 855 27.55 -5.39 -3.78
CA VAL A 855 27.65 -4.43 -4.89
C VAL A 855 26.54 -4.69 -5.92
N ILE A 856 25.72 -3.67 -6.20
CA ILE A 856 24.67 -3.78 -7.21
C ILE A 856 25.26 -3.73 -8.62
N GLY A 857 25.07 -4.83 -9.35
CA GLY A 857 25.47 -4.95 -10.73
C GLY A 857 24.37 -4.43 -11.63
N THR A 858 23.84 -5.33 -12.44
CA THR A 858 22.80 -5.07 -13.42
C THR A 858 22.01 -6.35 -13.63
N GLY A 859 20.92 -6.28 -14.37
CA GLY A 859 20.12 -7.45 -14.74
C GLY A 859 18.79 -7.52 -14.03
N SER A 860 18.27 -6.37 -13.62
CA SER A 860 16.86 -6.11 -13.31
C SER A 860 16.64 -4.58 -13.31
N ASP A 861 15.40 -4.17 -13.12
CA ASP A 861 14.86 -2.83 -13.35
C ASP A 861 15.50 -1.70 -12.54
N TYR A 862 16.18 -2.03 -11.43
CA TYR A 862 16.95 -1.04 -10.65
C TYR A 862 18.03 -0.31 -11.46
N THR A 863 18.40 -0.86 -12.63
CA THR A 863 19.55 -0.41 -13.43
C THR A 863 19.45 1.07 -13.83
N VAL A 864 18.32 1.54 -14.35
CA VAL A 864 18.14 2.95 -14.74
C VAL A 864 18.17 3.87 -13.52
N PHE A 865 17.52 3.47 -12.44
CA PHE A 865 17.44 4.27 -11.21
C PHE A 865 18.83 4.45 -10.60
N PHE A 866 19.62 3.39 -10.50
CA PHE A 866 20.94 3.43 -9.88
C PHE A 866 22.01 3.98 -10.83
N HIS A 867 22.21 3.35 -12.00
CA HIS A 867 23.36 3.65 -12.87
C HIS A 867 23.19 4.90 -13.72
N HIS A 868 21.96 5.30 -14.04
CA HIS A 868 21.68 6.42 -14.92
C HIS A 868 21.18 7.66 -14.15
N LEU A 869 20.30 7.47 -13.16
CA LEU A 869 19.67 8.56 -12.41
C LEU A 869 20.31 8.83 -11.03
N GLY A 870 21.12 7.91 -10.50
CA GLY A 870 21.82 8.06 -9.22
C GLY A 870 20.86 8.07 -8.03
N ILE A 871 19.86 7.19 -8.06
CA ILE A 871 18.93 6.95 -6.96
C ILE A 871 19.48 5.80 -6.11
N PRO A 872 19.48 5.90 -4.77
CA PRO A 872 19.80 4.78 -3.90
C PRO A 872 18.84 3.61 -4.18
N SER A 873 19.35 2.51 -4.71
CA SER A 873 18.54 1.35 -5.07
C SER A 873 18.94 0.11 -4.27
N ILE A 874 18.02 -0.81 -4.06
CA ILE A 874 18.29 -2.12 -3.49
C ILE A 874 17.49 -3.19 -4.23
N ASP A 875 18.09 -4.36 -4.38
CA ASP A 875 17.49 -5.57 -4.90
C ASP A 875 17.57 -6.67 -3.83
N LEU A 876 16.46 -7.38 -3.64
CA LEU A 876 16.24 -8.32 -2.54
C LEU A 876 15.76 -9.67 -3.07
N LEU A 877 16.48 -10.74 -2.73
CA LEU A 877 16.20 -12.08 -3.25
C LEU A 877 16.73 -13.18 -2.32
N PHE A 878 15.93 -14.20 -2.03
CA PHE A 878 16.43 -15.44 -1.42
C PHE A 878 17.12 -16.35 -2.48
N ASN A 879 18.46 -16.29 -2.55
CA ASN A 879 19.26 -16.95 -3.60
C ASN A 879 20.41 -17.86 -3.17
N ARG A 880 20.66 -18.05 -1.87
CA ARG A 880 21.80 -18.88 -1.41
C ARG A 880 21.34 -20.21 -0.86
N LYS A 881 22.13 -21.27 -1.08
CA LYS A 881 21.88 -22.64 -0.60
C LYS A 881 20.53 -23.20 -1.08
N GLY A 882 20.32 -23.21 -2.39
CA GLY A 882 19.11 -23.76 -2.99
C GLY A 882 18.97 -25.27 -2.79
N SER A 883 17.73 -25.74 -2.64
CA SER A 883 17.37 -27.16 -2.56
C SER A 883 17.13 -27.83 -3.92
N GLY A 884 17.11 -27.05 -5.00
CA GLY A 884 16.99 -27.54 -6.37
C GLY A 884 17.57 -26.57 -7.38
N VAL A 885 17.78 -27.08 -8.59
CA VAL A 885 18.31 -26.29 -9.70
C VAL A 885 17.19 -25.46 -10.28
N TYR A 886 17.37 -24.14 -10.28
CA TYR A 886 16.40 -23.19 -10.83
C TYR A 886 16.30 -23.32 -12.36
N PRO A 887 15.13 -23.66 -12.93
CA PRO A 887 14.89 -23.71 -14.38
C PRO A 887 14.66 -22.30 -14.97
N TYR A 888 15.62 -21.40 -14.78
CA TYR A 888 15.57 -20.02 -15.26
C TYR A 888 15.23 -19.93 -16.76
N HIS A 889 14.23 -19.10 -17.10
CA HIS A 889 13.70 -18.85 -18.47
C HIS A 889 13.28 -20.11 -19.26
N SER A 890 12.89 -21.17 -18.55
CA SER A 890 12.44 -22.44 -19.10
C SER A 890 10.95 -22.63 -18.83
N ASN A 891 10.26 -23.47 -19.62
CA ASN A 891 8.87 -23.84 -19.31
C ASN A 891 8.73 -24.58 -17.96
N TYR A 892 9.84 -25.06 -17.40
CA TYR A 892 9.86 -25.67 -16.07
C TYR A 892 9.95 -24.64 -14.93
N ASP A 893 10.11 -23.35 -15.22
CA ASP A 893 9.83 -22.28 -14.24
C ASP A 893 8.33 -22.17 -14.00
N SER A 894 7.82 -23.13 -13.23
CA SER A 894 6.41 -23.38 -13.03
C SER A 894 6.03 -23.36 -11.57
N PHE A 895 4.74 -23.10 -11.32
CA PHE A 895 4.17 -23.17 -9.98
C PHE A 895 4.47 -24.51 -9.29
N LEU A 896 4.49 -25.63 -10.03
CA LEU A 896 4.82 -26.93 -9.46
C LEU A 896 6.27 -26.98 -8.97
N TRP A 897 7.21 -26.42 -9.72
CA TRP A 897 8.60 -26.31 -9.27
C TRP A 897 8.71 -25.45 -8.00
N VAL A 898 7.99 -24.32 -7.94
CA VAL A 898 7.91 -23.47 -6.74
C VAL A 898 7.40 -24.28 -5.53
N GLU A 899 6.30 -25.02 -5.68
CA GLU A 899 5.72 -25.78 -4.57
C GLU A 899 6.63 -26.90 -4.05
N ARG A 900 7.41 -27.54 -4.93
CA ARG A 900 8.21 -28.72 -4.59
C ARG A 900 9.63 -28.37 -4.14
N PHE A 901 10.28 -27.43 -4.83
CA PHE A 901 11.72 -27.21 -4.72
C PHE A 901 12.09 -25.75 -4.45
N GLY A 902 11.32 -24.80 -4.99
CA GLY A 902 11.57 -23.37 -4.84
C GLY A 902 11.24 -22.86 -3.44
N ASP A 903 9.96 -22.88 -3.06
CA ASP A 903 9.48 -22.44 -1.76
C ASP A 903 8.33 -23.28 -1.20
N PRO A 904 8.60 -24.52 -0.77
CA PRO A 904 7.59 -25.36 -0.15
C PRO A 904 6.92 -24.66 1.05
N GLY A 905 5.61 -24.40 0.92
CA GLY A 905 4.82 -23.69 1.93
C GLY A 905 4.90 -22.16 1.87
N PHE A 906 5.51 -21.57 0.84
CA PHE A 906 5.54 -20.13 0.55
C PHE A 906 6.08 -19.25 1.69
N LYS A 907 6.98 -19.79 2.51
CA LYS A 907 7.53 -19.08 3.68
C LYS A 907 8.48 -17.96 3.27
N LYS A 908 9.25 -18.14 2.19
CA LYS A 908 10.20 -17.12 1.70
C LYS A 908 9.49 -15.99 0.97
N HIS A 909 8.45 -16.31 0.19
CA HIS A 909 7.55 -15.31 -0.38
C HIS A 909 6.93 -14.44 0.72
N LEU A 910 6.47 -15.06 1.82
CA LEU A 910 5.91 -14.33 2.95
C LEU A 910 6.94 -13.43 3.63
N ALA A 911 8.17 -13.93 3.82
CA ALA A 911 9.25 -13.15 4.39
C ALA A 911 9.62 -11.95 3.52
N ILE A 912 9.72 -12.12 2.19
CA ILE A 912 9.97 -11.01 1.25
C ILE A 912 8.84 -9.99 1.25
N ALA A 913 7.58 -10.41 1.14
CA ALA A 913 6.45 -9.49 1.12
C ALA A 913 6.42 -8.60 2.39
N ARG A 914 6.66 -9.19 3.56
CA ARG A 914 6.77 -8.45 4.83
C ARG A 914 7.99 -7.52 4.86
N LEU A 915 9.14 -8.00 4.42
CA LEU A 915 10.39 -7.23 4.40
C LEU A 915 10.27 -6.01 3.47
N TRP A 916 9.81 -6.23 2.24
CA TRP A 916 9.64 -5.21 1.22
C TRP A 916 8.59 -4.17 1.62
N GLY A 917 7.43 -4.63 2.09
CA GLY A 917 6.37 -3.76 2.58
C GLY A 917 6.80 -2.94 3.80
N LEU A 918 7.48 -3.54 4.78
CA LEU A 918 7.95 -2.81 5.98
C LEU A 918 9.04 -1.79 5.63
N MET A 919 9.96 -2.11 4.72
CA MET A 919 10.92 -1.12 4.19
C MET A 919 10.20 0.06 3.55
N ALA A 920 9.18 -0.19 2.72
CA ALA A 920 8.40 0.86 2.09
C ALA A 920 7.65 1.74 3.09
N VAL A 921 6.93 1.14 4.05
CA VAL A 921 6.19 1.88 5.10
C VAL A 921 7.12 2.73 5.95
N ARG A 922 8.33 2.25 6.29
CA ARG A 922 9.32 3.03 7.04
C ARG A 922 9.88 4.19 6.24
N LEU A 923 10.36 3.91 5.03
CA LEU A 923 10.95 4.93 4.17
C LEU A 923 9.93 5.97 3.74
N ALA A 924 8.66 5.59 3.59
CA ALA A 924 7.59 6.51 3.22
C ALA A 924 7.00 7.25 4.42
N GLY A 925 6.90 6.61 5.59
CA GLY A 925 6.21 7.16 6.75
C GLY A 925 7.06 8.00 7.71
N ILE A 926 8.36 7.73 7.82
CA ILE A 926 9.23 8.41 8.81
C ILE A 926 9.89 9.66 8.19
N PRO A 927 9.71 10.88 8.75
CA PRO A 927 10.23 12.10 8.16
C PRO A 927 11.74 12.14 7.93
N LEU A 928 12.55 11.60 8.84
CA LEU A 928 14.01 11.53 8.70
C LEU A 928 14.41 10.18 8.11
N LEU A 929 15.14 10.17 7.01
CA LEU A 929 15.63 8.92 6.39
C LEU A 929 16.59 8.19 7.34
N ASN A 930 16.33 6.91 7.61
CA ASN A 930 17.21 6.07 8.42
C ASN A 930 18.39 5.49 7.60
N PHE A 931 19.12 6.36 6.93
CA PHE A 931 20.28 5.99 6.11
C PHE A 931 21.58 6.13 6.91
N ARG A 932 22.62 5.43 6.45
CA ARG A 932 23.98 5.56 6.98
C ARG A 932 24.96 5.83 5.86
N ALA A 933 25.39 7.08 5.72
CA ALA A 933 26.36 7.47 4.71
C ALA A 933 27.74 6.85 4.96
N HIS A 934 28.09 6.58 6.22
CA HIS A 934 29.39 6.00 6.55
C HIS A 934 29.56 4.58 6.01
N SER A 935 28.48 3.80 5.87
CA SER A 935 28.51 2.48 5.22
C SER A 935 29.06 2.55 3.80
N TYR A 936 28.75 3.65 3.09
CA TYR A 936 29.27 3.89 1.75
C TYR A 936 30.80 4.08 1.75
N ALA A 937 31.32 4.84 2.71
CA ALA A 937 32.75 5.05 2.84
C ALA A 937 33.51 3.75 3.15
N LEU A 938 32.93 2.86 3.96
CA LEU A 938 33.51 1.55 4.26
C LEU A 938 33.55 0.64 3.02
N SER A 939 32.45 0.58 2.28
CA SER A 939 32.37 -0.17 1.01
C SER A 939 33.44 0.30 0.00
N LEU A 940 33.60 1.62 -0.18
CA LEU A 940 34.62 2.17 -1.08
C LEU A 940 36.06 1.92 -0.59
N GLN A 941 36.29 1.92 0.72
CA GLN A 941 37.61 1.56 1.29
C GLN A 941 37.94 0.08 1.00
N SER A 942 36.94 -0.81 1.06
CA SER A 942 37.08 -2.20 0.67
C SER A 942 37.46 -2.35 -0.81
N HIS A 943 36.76 -1.63 -1.69
CA HIS A 943 37.10 -1.59 -3.12
C HIS A 943 38.53 -1.10 -3.37
N LEU A 944 38.99 -0.08 -2.64
CA LEU A 944 40.37 0.41 -2.72
C LEU A 944 41.38 -0.68 -2.30
N LEU A 945 41.12 -1.43 -1.23
CA LEU A 945 41.98 -2.54 -0.81
C LEU A 945 42.05 -3.62 -1.89
N GLY A 946 40.90 -3.97 -2.49
CA GLY A 946 40.84 -4.89 -3.62
C GLY A 946 41.66 -4.39 -4.81
N LEU A 947 41.55 -3.09 -5.14
CA LEU A 947 42.32 -2.45 -6.20
C LEU A 947 43.83 -2.49 -5.94
N GLN A 948 44.26 -2.24 -4.70
CA GLN A 948 45.67 -2.30 -4.31
C GLN A 948 46.25 -3.71 -4.44
N LYS A 949 45.45 -4.75 -4.12
CA LYS A 949 45.84 -6.16 -4.34
C LYS A 949 46.05 -6.51 -5.82
N LEU A 950 45.38 -5.79 -6.74
CA LEU A 950 45.49 -5.97 -8.19
C LEU A 950 46.56 -5.09 -8.86
N SER A 951 47.24 -4.24 -8.08
CA SER A 951 48.12 -3.21 -8.63
C SER A 951 49.43 -3.75 -9.23
N THR A 952 49.93 -3.04 -10.25
CA THR A 952 51.23 -3.29 -10.92
C THR A 952 52.24 -2.20 -10.51
N PRO A 953 53.56 -2.41 -10.70
CA PRO A 953 54.57 -1.41 -10.37
C PRO A 953 54.31 -0.07 -11.08
N GLY A 954 54.13 1.02 -10.32
CA GLY A 954 53.86 2.37 -10.83
C GLY A 954 52.42 2.87 -10.68
N PHE A 955 51.51 2.05 -10.15
CA PHE A 955 50.13 2.42 -9.84
C PHE A 955 50.02 3.14 -8.48
N ASN A 956 49.65 4.43 -8.47
CA ASN A 956 49.62 5.25 -7.25
C ASN A 956 48.17 5.55 -6.80
N THR A 957 47.77 5.01 -5.64
CA THR A 957 46.42 5.23 -5.08
C THR A 957 46.33 6.32 -4.02
N THR A 958 47.42 7.05 -3.72
CA THR A 958 47.48 7.99 -2.58
C THR A 958 46.38 9.05 -2.63
N ARG A 959 46.12 9.64 -3.80
CA ARG A 959 45.04 10.65 -3.95
C ARG A 959 43.67 10.07 -3.63
N LEU A 960 43.37 8.86 -4.12
CA LEU A 960 42.11 8.16 -3.85
C LEU A 960 41.99 7.80 -2.36
N SER A 961 43.08 7.35 -1.73
CA SER A 961 43.12 7.09 -0.28
C SER A 961 42.83 8.36 0.54
N SER A 962 43.41 9.50 0.18
CA SER A 962 43.16 10.79 0.84
C SER A 962 41.71 11.25 0.66
N ALA A 963 41.17 11.13 -0.56
CA ALA A 963 39.78 11.48 -0.85
C ALA A 963 38.80 10.61 -0.03
N LEU A 964 39.04 9.29 0.03
CA LEU A 964 38.21 8.37 0.84
C LEU A 964 38.31 8.61 2.35
N SER A 965 39.46 9.09 2.84
CA SER A 965 39.61 9.48 4.24
C SER A 965 38.76 10.71 4.56
N ASN A 966 38.80 11.73 3.70
CA ASN A 966 37.97 12.93 3.84
C ASN A 966 36.48 12.59 3.73
N PHE A 967 36.10 11.79 2.73
CA PHE A 967 34.74 11.31 2.53
C PHE A 967 34.23 10.58 3.78
N SER A 968 35.01 9.64 4.32
CA SER A 968 34.68 8.92 5.57
C SER A 968 34.43 9.87 6.75
N SER A 969 35.24 10.91 6.91
CA SER A 969 35.03 11.91 7.97
C SER A 969 33.77 12.74 7.76
N ALA A 970 33.47 13.13 6.51
CA ALA A 970 32.26 13.88 6.17
C ALA A 970 30.99 13.05 6.38
N THR A 971 30.99 11.79 5.94
CA THR A 971 29.84 10.88 6.11
C THR A 971 29.57 10.58 7.58
N LYS A 972 30.60 10.38 8.41
CA LYS A 972 30.42 10.24 9.88
C LYS A 972 29.77 11.47 10.49
N SER A 973 30.20 12.66 10.07
CA SER A 973 29.64 13.91 10.57
C SER A 973 28.17 14.08 10.19
N LEU A 974 27.78 13.67 8.97
CA LEU A 974 26.38 13.66 8.53
C LEU A 974 25.54 12.67 9.35
N ASP A 975 26.03 11.46 9.56
CA ASP A 975 25.31 10.44 10.32
C ASP A 975 25.14 10.85 11.79
N THR A 976 26.18 11.41 12.43
CA THR A 976 26.08 11.96 13.79
C THR A 976 25.09 13.13 13.87
N LEU A 977 25.03 13.99 12.84
CA LEU A 977 24.04 15.07 12.78
C LEU A 977 22.62 14.49 12.70
N ALA A 978 22.40 13.46 11.88
CA ALA A 978 21.12 12.79 11.76
C ALA A 978 20.69 12.13 13.08
N GLU A 979 21.57 11.38 13.74
CA GLU A 979 21.31 10.74 15.03
C GLU A 979 20.99 11.75 16.13
N ASN A 980 21.78 12.82 16.26
CA ASN A 980 21.55 13.85 17.26
C ASN A 980 20.20 14.54 17.04
N HIS A 981 19.80 14.71 15.78
CA HIS A 981 18.52 15.33 15.44
C HIS A 981 17.35 14.37 15.66
N ALA A 982 17.50 13.08 15.36
CA ALA A 982 16.52 12.04 15.64
C ALA A 982 16.21 11.94 17.15
N ASN A 983 17.25 12.08 17.98
CA ASN A 983 17.14 12.04 19.45
C ASN A 983 16.72 13.38 20.09
N SER A 984 16.49 14.43 19.29
CA SER A 984 16.08 15.74 19.80
C SER A 984 14.61 15.72 20.26
N ARG A 985 14.31 16.42 21.35
CA ARG A 985 12.92 16.61 21.84
C ARG A 985 12.05 17.46 20.92
N SER A 986 12.64 18.19 19.98
CA SER A 986 11.92 19.06 19.04
C SER A 986 12.68 19.15 17.70
N PRO A 987 12.62 18.10 16.87
CA PRO A 987 13.32 18.08 15.59
C PRO A 987 12.70 19.10 14.62
N SER A 988 13.54 19.99 14.09
CA SER A 988 13.15 20.96 13.06
C SER A 988 12.93 20.29 11.69
N ALA A 989 11.76 20.52 11.08
CA ALA A 989 11.45 20.06 9.72
C ALA A 989 12.44 20.59 8.66
N SER A 990 12.90 21.85 8.80
CA SER A 990 13.92 22.43 7.90
C SER A 990 15.25 21.67 7.99
N THR A 991 15.66 21.23 9.18
CA THR A 991 16.89 20.47 9.36
C THR A 991 16.76 19.06 8.80
N ILE A 992 15.62 18.39 9.04
CA ILE A 992 15.29 17.09 8.43
C ILE A 992 15.39 17.17 6.91
N ALA A 993 14.74 18.16 6.29
CA ALA A 993 14.79 18.36 4.84
C ALA A 993 16.22 18.55 4.31
N LYS A 994 17.08 19.27 5.05
CA LYS A 994 18.50 19.45 4.69
C LYS A 994 19.29 18.14 4.78
N ILE A 995 19.07 17.34 5.82
CA ILE A 995 19.73 16.04 6.02
C ILE A 995 19.29 15.06 4.94
N ASN A 996 17.98 14.91 4.72
CA ASN A 996 17.43 14.03 3.67
C ASN A 996 17.94 14.42 2.29
N LYS A 997 18.04 15.72 1.99
CA LYS A 997 18.64 16.20 0.75
C LYS A 997 20.10 15.76 0.62
N ARG A 998 20.90 15.82 1.68
CA ARG A 998 22.31 15.35 1.65
C ARG A 998 22.40 13.86 1.38
N TYR A 999 21.52 13.06 2.00
CA TYR A 999 21.45 11.62 1.72
C TYR A 999 21.08 11.32 0.27
N ARG A 1000 20.06 11.98 -0.29
CA ARG A 1000 19.67 11.82 -1.70
C ARG A 1000 20.75 12.22 -2.69
N GLU A 1001 21.41 13.35 -2.44
CA GLU A 1001 22.43 13.86 -3.37
C GLU A 1001 23.73 13.05 -3.32
N LEU A 1002 23.95 12.23 -2.29
CA LEU A 1002 25.17 11.45 -2.13
C LEU A 1002 25.38 10.46 -3.29
N GLU A 1003 24.35 9.71 -3.66
CA GLU A 1003 24.43 8.72 -4.73
C GLU A 1003 24.66 9.41 -6.09
N LYS A 1004 23.95 10.50 -6.34
CA LYS A 1004 24.13 11.32 -7.56
C LYS A 1004 25.51 11.91 -7.70
N ALA A 1005 26.19 12.18 -6.59
CA ALA A 1005 27.53 12.73 -6.60
C ALA A 1005 28.54 11.79 -7.29
N PHE A 1006 28.23 10.50 -7.38
CA PHE A 1006 29.00 9.50 -8.13
C PHE A 1006 28.63 9.39 -9.60
N LEU A 1007 27.68 10.17 -10.12
CA LEU A 1007 27.36 10.20 -11.54
C LEU A 1007 28.33 11.07 -12.32
N LEU A 1008 28.78 10.54 -13.45
CA LEU A 1008 29.48 11.31 -14.47
C LEU A 1008 28.53 12.28 -15.20
N GLU A 1009 29.13 13.35 -15.71
CA GLU A 1009 28.42 14.34 -16.52
C GLU A 1009 27.70 13.68 -17.70
N LYS A 1010 26.51 14.20 -18.01
CA LYS A 1010 25.68 13.68 -19.11
C LYS A 1010 26.48 13.76 -20.43
N GLY A 1011 26.54 12.64 -21.15
CA GLY A 1011 27.28 12.52 -22.42
C GLY A 1011 28.74 12.10 -22.30
N GLN A 1012 29.34 12.09 -21.10
CA GLN A 1012 30.67 11.51 -20.89
C GLN A 1012 30.58 10.01 -20.54
N GLY A 1013 29.73 9.67 -19.56
CA GLY A 1013 29.49 8.30 -19.08
C GLY A 1013 30.77 7.46 -18.87
N LEU A 1014 30.62 6.14 -18.76
CA LEU A 1014 31.78 5.25 -18.70
C LEU A 1014 32.42 5.09 -20.10
N PRO A 1015 33.74 4.87 -20.20
CA PRO A 1015 34.41 4.65 -21.49
C PRO A 1015 33.76 3.52 -22.31
N GLY A 1016 33.31 3.84 -23.52
CA GLY A 1016 32.61 2.92 -24.42
C GLY A 1016 31.18 2.58 -24.03
N ARG A 1017 30.64 3.22 -22.98
CA ARG A 1017 29.35 2.91 -22.35
C ARG A 1017 28.69 4.19 -21.80
N PRO A 1018 28.35 5.15 -22.67
CA PRO A 1018 27.97 6.50 -22.25
C PRO A 1018 26.65 6.56 -21.45
N TRP A 1019 25.79 5.55 -21.58
CA TRP A 1019 24.53 5.46 -20.84
C TRP A 1019 24.73 5.14 -19.35
N TYR A 1020 25.74 4.34 -19.02
CA TYR A 1020 26.14 4.07 -17.63
C TYR A 1020 26.97 5.21 -17.09
N ARG A 1021 26.55 5.82 -15.98
CA ARG A 1021 27.16 7.05 -15.47
C ARG A 1021 27.72 6.92 -14.06
N HIS A 1022 27.30 5.91 -13.30
CA HIS A 1022 27.70 5.75 -11.91
C HIS A 1022 29.13 5.21 -11.76
N LEU A 1023 29.96 5.84 -10.92
CA LEU A 1023 31.39 5.51 -10.77
C LEU A 1023 31.69 4.43 -9.73
N ALA A 1024 30.92 4.36 -8.65
CA ALA A 1024 31.24 3.53 -7.49
C ALA A 1024 30.85 2.05 -7.67
N SER A 1025 29.94 1.77 -8.59
CA SER A 1025 29.58 0.42 -9.01
C SER A 1025 29.42 0.42 -10.52
N THR A 1026 30.13 -0.49 -11.19
CA THR A 1026 30.06 -0.65 -12.65
C THR A 1026 30.22 -2.12 -13.02
N LEU A 1027 29.45 -2.57 -14.00
CA LEU A 1027 29.69 -3.80 -14.75
C LEU A 1027 31.15 -3.87 -15.24
N ASN A 1028 31.81 -5.01 -15.01
CA ASN A 1028 33.10 -5.30 -15.63
C ASN A 1028 32.90 -5.48 -17.15
N PRO A 1029 33.48 -4.63 -18.02
CA PRO A 1029 33.27 -4.69 -19.48
C PRO A 1029 33.80 -5.97 -20.14
N SER A 1030 34.67 -6.74 -19.48
CA SER A 1030 35.20 -8.02 -19.95
C SER A 1030 34.65 -9.25 -19.21
N ALA A 1031 33.89 -9.03 -18.11
CA ALA A 1031 33.26 -10.04 -17.26
C ALA A 1031 34.06 -11.35 -17.02
N SER A 1032 35.39 -11.28 -17.04
CA SER A 1032 36.24 -12.32 -16.49
C SER A 1032 36.48 -12.04 -15.01
N ARG A 1033 36.52 -13.10 -14.19
CA ARG A 1033 37.13 -13.05 -12.85
C ARG A 1033 38.67 -12.99 -12.92
N THR A 1034 39.26 -12.77 -14.10
CA THR A 1034 40.72 -12.82 -14.25
C THR A 1034 41.36 -11.57 -13.64
N LYS A 1035 42.08 -11.82 -12.54
CA LYS A 1035 42.99 -10.88 -11.88
C LYS A 1035 44.14 -10.54 -12.83
N LYS A 1036 43.96 -9.58 -13.76
CA LYS A 1036 45.00 -8.73 -14.41
C LYS A 1036 44.46 -8.08 -15.68
N GLU A 1037 43.82 -6.91 -15.53
CA GLU A 1037 43.88 -5.89 -16.57
C GLU A 1037 44.63 -4.69 -15.98
N SER A 1038 45.63 -4.18 -16.72
CA SER A 1038 46.44 -3.03 -16.31
C SER A 1038 45.58 -1.76 -16.31
N ARG A 1039 45.02 -1.40 -15.15
CA ARG A 1039 44.34 -0.12 -14.93
C ARG A 1039 45.38 1.01 -14.96
N SER A 1040 45.15 2.05 -15.77
CA SER A 1040 46.11 3.15 -15.95
C SER A 1040 46.02 4.18 -14.82
N ASN A 1041 47.13 4.91 -14.57
CA ASN A 1041 47.17 6.02 -13.60
C ASN A 1041 46.14 7.13 -13.90
N ALA A 1042 45.70 7.28 -15.15
CA ALA A 1042 44.69 8.25 -15.55
C ALA A 1042 43.29 7.93 -14.98
N HIS A 1043 42.93 6.65 -14.88
CA HIS A 1043 41.64 6.22 -14.31
C HIS A 1043 41.61 6.44 -12.79
N VAL A 1044 42.73 6.22 -12.10
CA VAL A 1044 42.85 6.51 -10.66
C VAL A 1044 42.81 8.01 -10.39
N ASP A 1045 43.50 8.82 -11.19
CA ASP A 1045 43.45 10.27 -11.07
C ASP A 1045 42.05 10.84 -11.36
N PHE A 1046 41.29 10.22 -12.27
CA PHE A 1046 39.90 10.55 -12.53
C PHE A 1046 38.99 10.20 -11.35
N CYS A 1047 39.05 8.97 -10.83
CA CYS A 1047 38.29 8.56 -9.65
C CYS A 1047 38.67 9.39 -8.41
N ALA A 1048 39.94 9.75 -8.24
CA ALA A 1048 40.39 10.59 -7.13
C ALA A 1048 39.91 12.05 -7.24
N ARG A 1049 39.78 12.61 -8.45
CA ARG A 1049 39.17 13.93 -8.66
C ARG A 1049 37.67 13.93 -8.43
N ALA A 1050 36.98 12.86 -8.85
CA ALA A 1050 35.56 12.69 -8.58
C ALA A 1050 35.31 12.57 -7.07
N VAL A 1051 35.95 11.61 -6.39
CA VAL A 1051 35.77 11.42 -4.93
C VAL A 1051 36.26 12.62 -4.11
N GLY A 1052 37.28 13.36 -4.59
CA GLY A 1052 37.76 14.56 -3.90
C GLY A 1052 36.93 15.83 -4.13
N GLY A 1053 36.05 15.84 -5.15
CA GLY A 1053 35.11 16.93 -5.42
C GLY A 1053 33.75 16.77 -4.75
N ILE A 1054 33.36 15.53 -4.44
CA ILE A 1054 32.22 15.14 -3.58
C ILE A 1054 32.56 15.46 -2.12
#